data_AF-A0A5B0MH62-F1
#
_entry.id   AF-A0A5B0MH62-F1
#
_cell.length_a   1.000
_cell.length_b   1.000
_cell.length_c   1.000
_cell.angle_alpha   90.00
_cell.angle_beta   90.00
_cell.angle_gamma   90.00
#
_symmetry.space_group_name_H-M   'P 1'
#
loop_
_entity.id
_entity.type
_entity.pdbx_description
1 polymer ?
#
loop_
_entity_poly.entity_id
_entity_poly.type
_entity_poly.pdbx_seq_one_letter_code
_entity_poly.pdbx_strand_id
1 'polypeptide(L)'
;MAPRRLPPPYHLRSKVTSLEERFKRLNVESEDKHFRKFSQSVPPRLVERYLEILEELFKHFRVAPGNLELGALTLKVATGVIILAWDKISSAFGAKENKSIEDKFVELAFLRRYPDYYENEQIDWEARASIFSVSLDQGRSILERATEPSTVAVDVVRKGYLSDYVGRDEIVTPILSTLNENASSWRPEEYHAPYTSLIGPTMIGKTRLLMELADEICVVYICLRLPNSSGEPKRSQLATEMLETPLGADLEVYYVQLITAILSVTIKFFQSASKRKDCKELFRAWYQHHNSPNTKFYSNVQSELKRLTGKNDVVHQLILAAEKLGKTHILKSSPLKVLLAIDEANTLLDKPKNRTVSSENQSEEPPLFRFFRRALRNVPDSSGFFAILVDTNSCVANFSPRTEDDPSCRSIGTRAEPFKLYPPIYELRTMDRMVPADPPRSWAELFLPERLCSYGVPFFGSYLKTKMRANLSVAVDKMARFALNKLLCSFKEGPIKITESRALALLGPTIGVPLHGQARLNSQLMASHAAHCGYIDANRDSQYAFYPSQPIYALAANYYLQTNEDVLISCINSLTAVLSQGDVGPGDAGEIASRIILLCAMNKTAADMKTAKETSADLIGVKHISFPDPVPVIKFLETLTGISAHELPLGSIDANHKRKLLEHGMMFWNHFMHFSERPTTESMLECLHRGLALQCRSNQEAFDQVLTIYLKDQFEDELDEANVTFCGIQVKNRKYDSELKNSQGKMNPEKAKIEIKEKTNPYLSLYFTLQNTPPKKKENYKRQDNYKLPSNGPPDYRQASLVFYGLDSFHFLSPGLKEALKQLIDIRTDLVSRHGKRKQGLDYVTDFFLRSTACRLN
;
A
#
# COMPACT_ATOMS: atom_id res chain seq x y z
N MET A 1 -32.38 -12.20 5.13
CA MET A 1 -33.20 -13.34 5.61
C MET A 1 -33.23 -13.31 7.14
N ALA A 2 -34.42 -13.30 7.75
CA ALA A 2 -34.57 -13.26 9.20
C ALA A 2 -34.12 -14.60 9.86
N PRO A 3 -33.54 -14.58 11.07
CA PRO A 3 -33.09 -15.80 11.73
C PRO A 3 -34.27 -16.60 12.29
N ARG A 4 -34.38 -17.86 11.88
CA ARG A 4 -35.30 -18.85 12.46
C ARG A 4 -34.92 -19.11 13.92
N ARG A 5 -35.91 -19.07 14.83
CA ARG A 5 -35.77 -19.39 16.25
C ARG A 5 -35.21 -20.81 16.45
N LEU A 6 -34.15 -20.95 17.23
CA LEU A 6 -33.60 -22.23 17.69
C LEU A 6 -34.56 -22.92 18.69
N PRO A 7 -34.64 -24.28 18.70
CA PRO A 7 -35.42 -25.03 19.69
C PRO A 7 -34.71 -25.07 21.07
N PRO A 8 -35.44 -25.40 22.16
CA PRO A 8 -34.96 -25.23 23.53
C PRO A 8 -33.77 -26.14 23.93
N PRO A 9 -33.01 -25.80 24.99
CA PRO A 9 -31.66 -26.34 25.26
C PRO A 9 -31.58 -27.81 25.69
N TYR A 10 -32.70 -28.45 26.02
CA TYR A 10 -32.70 -29.77 26.66
C TYR A 10 -32.39 -30.94 25.72
N HIS A 11 -32.75 -30.85 24.42
CA HIS A 11 -32.47 -31.93 23.45
C HIS A 11 -31.03 -31.94 22.92
N LEU A 12 -30.34 -30.79 22.94
CA LEU A 12 -28.96 -30.67 22.46
C LEU A 12 -27.96 -31.30 23.44
N ARG A 13 -28.19 -31.19 24.75
CA ARG A 13 -27.29 -31.78 25.76
C ARG A 13 -27.30 -33.31 25.75
N SER A 14 -28.45 -33.97 25.62
CA SER A 14 -28.52 -35.44 25.64
C SER A 14 -27.83 -36.08 24.42
N LYS A 15 -27.96 -35.46 23.25
CA LYS A 15 -27.34 -35.94 22.01
C LYS A 15 -25.80 -35.82 22.05
N VAL A 16 -25.27 -34.72 22.58
CA VAL A 16 -23.81 -34.53 22.74
C VAL A 16 -23.21 -35.58 23.68
N THR A 17 -23.86 -35.90 24.80
CA THR A 17 -23.41 -36.95 25.73
C THR A 17 -23.33 -38.32 25.05
N SER A 18 -24.30 -38.67 24.19
CA SER A 18 -24.26 -39.94 23.44
C SER A 18 -23.13 -40.03 22.40
N LEU A 19 -22.70 -38.89 21.83
CA LEU A 19 -21.61 -38.84 20.85
C LEU A 19 -20.23 -38.92 21.52
N GLU A 20 -20.08 -38.35 22.72
CA GLU A 20 -18.90 -38.54 23.56
C GLU A 20 -18.74 -40.00 23.99
N GLU A 21 -19.83 -40.67 24.36
CA GLU A 21 -19.81 -42.11 24.66
C GLU A 21 -19.44 -42.95 23.43
N ARG A 22 -19.92 -42.59 22.24
CA ARG A 22 -19.55 -43.24 20.97
C ARG A 22 -18.06 -43.10 20.68
N PHE A 23 -17.47 -41.93 20.95
CA PHE A 23 -16.01 -41.72 20.82
C PHE A 23 -15.21 -42.58 21.82
N LYS A 24 -15.65 -42.65 23.08
CA LYS A 24 -14.97 -43.45 24.12
C LYS A 24 -14.88 -44.94 23.78
N ARG A 25 -15.89 -45.49 23.10
CA ARG A 25 -15.90 -46.90 22.65
C ARG A 25 -14.81 -47.22 21.62
N LEU A 26 -14.14 -46.21 21.05
CA LEU A 26 -13.01 -46.39 20.14
C LEU A 26 -11.67 -46.64 20.88
N ASN A 27 -11.65 -46.70 22.22
CA ASN A 27 -10.48 -46.96 23.08
C ASN A 27 -9.32 -45.96 22.89
N VAL A 28 -9.63 -44.66 22.95
CA VAL A 28 -8.66 -43.57 22.79
C VAL A 28 -8.62 -42.72 24.05
N GLU A 29 -7.97 -43.23 25.10
CA GLU A 29 -8.02 -42.59 26.43
C GLU A 29 -7.29 -41.25 26.53
N SER A 30 -6.29 -40.99 25.69
CA SER A 30 -5.43 -39.78 25.81
C SER A 30 -5.98 -38.51 25.15
N GLU A 31 -7.03 -38.60 24.32
CA GLU A 31 -7.55 -37.47 23.51
C GLU A 31 -9.00 -37.02 23.89
N ASP A 32 -9.61 -37.63 24.91
CA ASP A 32 -11.02 -37.40 25.31
C ASP A 32 -11.31 -35.92 25.65
N LYS A 33 -10.34 -35.22 26.28
CA LYS A 33 -10.45 -33.79 26.60
C LYS A 33 -10.50 -32.89 25.35
N HIS A 34 -9.74 -33.24 24.31
CA HIS A 34 -9.73 -32.48 23.06
C HIS A 34 -10.99 -32.75 22.22
N PHE A 35 -11.49 -33.99 22.24
CA PHE A 35 -12.76 -34.35 21.58
C PHE A 35 -13.96 -33.62 22.17
N ARG A 36 -14.08 -33.57 23.51
CA ARG A 36 -15.15 -32.82 24.18
C ARG A 36 -15.18 -31.34 23.79
N LYS A 37 -14.03 -30.70 23.66
CA LYS A 37 -13.95 -29.28 23.25
C LYS A 37 -14.45 -29.10 21.81
N PHE A 38 -14.08 -30.01 20.90
CA PHE A 38 -14.56 -30.00 19.52
C PHE A 38 -16.08 -30.25 19.43
N SER A 39 -16.60 -31.27 20.11
CA SER A 39 -18.03 -31.63 20.07
C SER A 39 -18.95 -30.52 20.56
N GLN A 40 -18.45 -29.69 21.48
CA GLN A 40 -19.15 -28.50 21.98
C GLN A 40 -19.06 -27.29 21.04
N SER A 41 -18.05 -27.25 20.15
CA SER A 41 -17.77 -26.11 19.27
C SER A 41 -18.41 -26.19 17.89
N VAL A 42 -18.94 -27.34 17.48
CA VAL A 42 -19.49 -27.58 16.13
C VAL A 42 -20.90 -28.17 16.18
N PRO A 43 -21.74 -28.01 15.12
CA PRO A 43 -23.05 -28.64 15.06
C PRO A 43 -22.99 -30.17 15.21
N PRO A 44 -23.97 -30.83 15.88
CA PRO A 44 -23.96 -32.28 16.12
C PRO A 44 -23.77 -33.15 14.87
N ARG A 45 -24.30 -32.71 13.71
CA ARG A 45 -24.13 -33.40 12.42
C ARG A 45 -22.65 -33.52 11.99
N LEU A 46 -21.83 -32.52 12.31
CA LEU A 46 -20.40 -32.52 11.99
C LEU A 46 -19.63 -33.44 12.95
N VAL A 47 -20.07 -33.55 14.20
CA VAL A 47 -19.53 -34.52 15.15
C VAL A 47 -19.86 -35.95 14.71
N GLU A 48 -21.09 -36.19 14.26
CA GLU A 48 -21.53 -37.47 13.68
C GLU A 48 -20.68 -37.84 12.46
N ARG A 49 -20.52 -36.92 11.51
CA ARG A 49 -19.67 -37.11 10.32
C ARG A 49 -18.22 -37.40 10.68
N TYR A 50 -17.66 -36.66 11.64
CA TYR A 50 -16.30 -36.90 12.13
C TYR A 50 -16.15 -38.31 12.71
N LEU A 51 -17.11 -38.78 13.51
CA LEU A 51 -17.10 -40.11 14.10
C LEU A 51 -17.26 -41.22 13.06
N GLU A 52 -18.13 -41.03 12.06
CA GLU A 52 -18.30 -41.97 10.95
C GLU A 52 -17.01 -42.17 10.16
N ILE A 53 -16.37 -41.06 9.77
CA ILE A 53 -15.09 -41.12 9.03
C ILE A 53 -14.02 -41.80 9.89
N LEU A 54 -13.96 -41.48 11.18
CA LEU A 54 -12.99 -42.06 12.10
C LEU A 54 -13.20 -43.58 12.27
N GLU A 55 -14.45 -44.02 12.41
CA GLU A 55 -14.81 -45.44 12.49
C GLU A 55 -14.46 -46.20 11.21
N GLU A 56 -14.71 -45.61 10.05
CA GLU A 56 -14.36 -46.19 8.75
C GLU A 56 -12.85 -46.33 8.56
N LEU A 57 -12.08 -45.29 8.91
CA LEU A 57 -10.63 -45.32 8.89
C LEU A 57 -10.08 -46.35 9.88
N PHE A 58 -10.62 -46.40 11.10
CA PHE A 58 -10.21 -47.38 12.10
C PHE A 58 -10.56 -48.81 11.69
N LYS A 59 -11.68 -49.03 10.99
CA LYS A 59 -12.03 -50.32 10.40
C LYS A 59 -11.07 -50.70 9.28
N HIS A 60 -10.67 -49.73 8.45
CA HIS A 60 -9.73 -49.96 7.35
C HIS A 60 -8.32 -50.31 7.85
N PHE A 61 -7.83 -49.60 8.87
CA PHE A 61 -6.51 -49.84 9.44
C PHE A 61 -6.46 -51.03 10.43
N ARG A 62 -7.62 -51.60 10.80
CA ARG A 62 -7.71 -52.81 11.63
C ARG A 62 -7.83 -54.06 10.75
N VAL A 63 -6.70 -54.75 10.56
CA VAL A 63 -6.68 -56.22 10.58
C VAL A 63 -5.90 -56.63 11.84
N ALA A 64 -6.60 -57.27 12.77
CA ALA A 64 -6.21 -57.75 14.12
C ALA A 64 -6.26 -56.73 15.30
N PRO A 65 -6.77 -57.16 16.48
CA PRO A 65 -6.84 -56.33 17.69
C PRO A 65 -5.45 -56.28 18.36
N GLY A 66 -4.83 -55.09 18.37
CA GLY A 66 -3.54 -54.86 19.01
C GLY A 66 -2.77 -53.63 18.51
N ASN A 67 -3.16 -53.04 17.38
CA ASN A 67 -2.42 -51.94 16.75
C ASN A 67 -2.80 -50.55 17.32
N LEU A 68 -2.59 -50.34 18.63
CA LEU A 68 -2.92 -49.10 19.34
C LEU A 68 -2.15 -47.87 18.79
N GLU A 69 -1.00 -48.08 18.15
CA GLU A 69 -0.11 -47.02 17.66
C GLU A 69 -0.65 -46.26 16.44
N LEU A 70 -1.29 -46.94 15.48
CA LEU A 70 -1.79 -46.30 14.26
C LEU A 70 -3.04 -45.45 14.50
N GLY A 71 -3.90 -45.86 15.42
CA GLY A 71 -5.09 -45.09 15.83
C GLY A 71 -4.71 -43.80 16.57
N ALA A 72 -3.72 -43.88 17.46
CA ALA A 72 -3.15 -42.72 18.13
C ALA A 72 -2.47 -41.76 17.12
N LEU A 73 -1.75 -42.30 16.14
CA LEU A 73 -1.13 -41.52 15.07
C LEU A 73 -2.18 -40.80 14.20
N THR A 74 -3.25 -41.50 13.81
CA THR A 74 -4.37 -40.94 13.03
C THR A 74 -4.97 -39.73 13.73
N LEU A 75 -5.17 -39.82 15.04
CA LEU A 75 -5.75 -38.73 15.83
C LEU A 75 -4.78 -37.57 16.03
N LYS A 76 -3.50 -37.84 16.30
CA LYS A 76 -2.48 -36.78 16.41
C LYS A 76 -2.32 -36.01 15.10
N VAL A 77 -2.45 -36.69 13.96
CA VAL A 77 -2.51 -36.02 12.67
C VAL A 77 -3.84 -35.28 12.52
N ALA A 78 -5.00 -35.88 12.80
CA ALA A 78 -6.29 -35.20 12.68
C ALA A 78 -6.38 -33.92 13.55
N THR A 79 -5.78 -33.90 14.75
CA THR A 79 -5.79 -32.74 15.66
C THR A 79 -4.74 -31.68 15.33
N GLY A 80 -3.78 -31.97 14.46
CA GLY A 80 -2.67 -31.06 14.15
C GLY A 80 -1.54 -31.06 15.17
N VAL A 81 -1.51 -32.04 16.08
CA VAL A 81 -0.37 -32.30 16.96
C VAL A 81 0.84 -32.76 16.15
N ILE A 82 0.62 -33.51 15.06
CA ILE A 82 1.63 -33.84 14.07
C ILE A 82 1.39 -33.03 12.79
N ILE A 83 2.42 -32.28 12.39
CA ILE A 83 2.44 -31.45 11.18
C ILE A 83 3.47 -32.05 10.24
N LEU A 84 3.00 -32.64 9.14
CA LEU A 84 3.83 -33.31 8.13
C LEU A 84 3.16 -33.11 6.76
N ALA A 85 3.96 -33.11 5.70
CA ALA A 85 3.43 -33.08 4.35
C ALA A 85 2.62 -34.35 4.02
N TRP A 86 1.60 -34.20 3.18
CA TRP A 86 0.63 -35.27 2.87
C TRP A 86 1.30 -36.50 2.24
N ASP A 87 2.37 -36.33 1.47
CA ASP A 87 3.17 -37.41 0.89
C ASP A 87 3.80 -38.33 1.94
N LYS A 88 4.25 -37.77 3.07
CA LYS A 88 4.81 -38.52 4.20
C LYS A 88 3.71 -39.21 5.00
N ILE A 89 2.58 -38.52 5.19
CA ILE A 89 1.40 -39.08 5.89
C ILE A 89 0.85 -40.27 5.09
N SER A 90 0.52 -40.08 3.81
CA SER A 90 0.02 -41.14 2.93
C SER A 90 0.97 -42.34 2.86
N SER A 91 2.29 -42.11 2.85
CA SER A 91 3.28 -43.19 2.89
C SER A 91 3.28 -43.95 4.22
N ALA A 92 3.14 -43.25 5.35
CA ALA A 92 3.11 -43.87 6.69
C ALA A 92 1.84 -44.71 6.92
N PHE A 93 0.73 -44.34 6.29
CA PHE A 93 -0.56 -45.06 6.40
C PHE A 93 -0.81 -46.06 5.26
N GLY A 94 0.13 -46.26 4.32
CA GLY A 94 -0.07 -47.12 3.16
C GLY A 94 -1.23 -46.67 2.25
N ALA A 95 -1.63 -45.39 2.34
CA ALA A 95 -2.83 -44.87 1.70
C ALA A 95 -2.66 -44.51 0.22
N LYS A 96 -1.41 -44.50 -0.28
CA LYS A 96 -1.05 -44.12 -1.66
C LYS A 96 -1.76 -44.92 -2.77
N GLU A 97 -2.35 -46.07 -2.45
CA GLU A 97 -3.04 -46.94 -3.41
C GLU A 97 -4.58 -46.91 -3.26
N ASN A 98 -5.14 -46.13 -2.31
CA ASN A 98 -6.58 -46.07 -2.06
C ASN A 98 -7.09 -44.64 -1.88
N LYS A 99 -7.49 -44.02 -3.00
CA LYS A 99 -8.01 -42.64 -3.05
C LYS A 99 -9.19 -42.37 -2.11
N SER A 100 -10.06 -43.37 -1.89
CA SER A 100 -11.21 -43.23 -0.96
C SER A 100 -10.75 -43.03 0.49
N ILE A 101 -9.64 -43.66 0.87
CA ILE A 101 -9.06 -43.53 2.21
C ILE A 101 -8.28 -42.22 2.33
N GLU A 102 -7.59 -41.80 1.27
CA GLU A 102 -6.94 -40.49 1.22
C GLU A 102 -7.96 -39.36 1.43
N ASP A 103 -9.07 -39.38 0.67
CA ASP A 103 -10.13 -38.38 0.76
C ASP A 103 -10.73 -38.33 2.17
N LYS A 104 -11.05 -39.49 2.75
CA LYS A 104 -11.59 -39.58 4.12
C LYS A 104 -10.63 -39.07 5.17
N PHE A 105 -9.33 -39.33 5.01
CA PHE A 105 -8.33 -38.88 5.97
C PHE A 105 -8.12 -37.35 5.88
N VAL A 106 -8.07 -36.81 4.67
CA VAL A 106 -8.06 -35.35 4.42
C VAL A 106 -9.33 -34.71 5.00
N GLU A 107 -10.48 -35.30 4.77
CA GLU A 107 -11.78 -34.86 5.26
C GLU A 107 -11.83 -34.86 6.80
N LEU A 108 -11.39 -35.94 7.46
CA LEU A 108 -11.34 -36.08 8.92
C LEU A 108 -10.52 -34.94 9.55
N ALA A 109 -9.30 -34.73 9.06
CA ALA A 109 -8.40 -33.73 9.60
C ALA A 109 -8.87 -32.31 9.28
N PHE A 110 -9.39 -32.07 8.07
CA PHE A 110 -9.91 -30.76 7.67
C PHE A 110 -11.08 -30.35 8.57
N LEU A 111 -12.05 -31.27 8.75
CA LEU A 111 -13.19 -31.08 9.64
C LEU A 111 -12.76 -30.81 11.08
N ARG A 112 -11.73 -31.52 11.55
CA ARG A 112 -11.24 -31.42 12.92
C ARG A 112 -10.48 -30.14 13.21
N ARG A 113 -9.66 -29.69 12.27
CA ARG A 113 -8.77 -28.51 12.42
C ARG A 113 -9.48 -27.20 12.06
N TYR A 114 -10.37 -27.23 11.07
CA TYR A 114 -11.00 -26.05 10.47
C TYR A 114 -12.51 -26.25 10.22
N PRO A 115 -13.30 -26.57 11.27
CA PRO A 115 -14.72 -26.88 11.10
C PRO A 115 -15.53 -25.75 10.44
N ASP A 116 -15.16 -24.49 10.70
CA ASP A 116 -15.80 -23.31 10.10
C ASP A 116 -15.72 -23.27 8.57
N TYR A 117 -14.72 -23.94 7.99
CA TYR A 117 -14.46 -23.97 6.54
C TYR A 117 -14.88 -25.29 5.88
N TYR A 118 -15.30 -26.28 6.66
CA TYR A 118 -15.53 -27.65 6.19
C TYR A 118 -16.56 -27.73 5.05
N GLU A 119 -17.65 -26.98 5.19
CA GLU A 119 -18.77 -26.93 4.23
C GLU A 119 -18.52 -25.95 3.08
N ASN A 120 -17.35 -25.31 3.01
CA ASN A 120 -17.03 -24.38 1.93
C ASN A 120 -16.59 -25.13 0.66
N GLU A 121 -17.46 -25.15 -0.34
CA GLU A 121 -17.26 -25.80 -1.63
C GLU A 121 -16.19 -25.13 -2.51
N GLN A 122 -15.77 -23.89 -2.20
CA GLN A 122 -14.70 -23.19 -2.94
C GLN A 122 -13.30 -23.72 -2.60
N ILE A 123 -13.15 -24.45 -1.50
CA ILE A 123 -11.86 -24.97 -1.05
C ILE A 123 -11.67 -26.37 -1.64
N ASP A 124 -10.85 -26.44 -2.68
CA ASP A 124 -10.52 -27.69 -3.35
C ASP A 124 -9.68 -28.66 -2.47
N TRP A 125 -9.52 -29.88 -2.96
CA TRP A 125 -8.81 -30.94 -2.24
C TRP A 125 -7.33 -30.60 -2.00
N GLU A 126 -6.67 -29.93 -2.95
CA GLU A 126 -5.26 -29.58 -2.86
C GLU A 126 -5.01 -28.55 -1.74
N ALA A 127 -5.88 -27.55 -1.63
CA ALA A 127 -5.88 -26.60 -0.52
C ALA A 127 -6.08 -27.32 0.83
N ARG A 128 -7.04 -28.26 0.90
CA ARG A 128 -7.30 -29.08 2.10
C ARG A 128 -6.13 -30.02 2.44
N ALA A 129 -5.35 -30.49 1.47
CA ALA A 129 -4.17 -31.31 1.72
C ALA A 129 -2.94 -30.46 2.14
N SER A 130 -2.82 -29.24 1.61
CA SER A 130 -1.66 -28.37 1.87
C SER A 130 -1.54 -27.93 3.35
N ILE A 131 -2.67 -27.78 4.05
CA ILE A 131 -2.74 -27.35 5.46
C ILE A 131 -2.15 -28.38 6.44
N PHE A 132 -1.87 -29.61 6.02
CA PHE A 132 -1.24 -30.63 6.86
C PHE A 132 0.22 -30.30 7.18
N SER A 133 0.88 -29.57 6.29
CA SER A 133 2.31 -29.25 6.34
C SER A 133 2.64 -27.97 7.13
N VAL A 134 1.62 -27.29 7.68
CA VAL A 134 1.74 -25.98 8.32
C VAL A 134 1.02 -25.95 9.68
N SER A 135 1.32 -24.95 10.51
CA SER A 135 0.62 -24.76 11.78
C SER A 135 -0.85 -24.40 11.59
N LEU A 136 -1.67 -24.54 12.65
CA LEU A 136 -3.10 -24.20 12.62
C LEU A 136 -3.35 -22.74 12.18
N ASP A 137 -2.55 -21.79 12.68
CA ASP A 137 -2.70 -20.37 12.34
C ASP A 137 -2.30 -20.07 10.87
N GLN A 138 -1.25 -20.74 10.39
CA GLN A 138 -0.81 -20.63 9.00
C GLN A 138 -1.83 -21.26 8.05
N GLY A 139 -2.36 -22.43 8.38
CA GLY A 139 -3.40 -23.08 7.60
C GLY A 139 -4.69 -22.26 7.57
N ARG A 140 -5.12 -21.67 8.69
CA ARG A 140 -6.25 -20.72 8.70
C ARG A 140 -5.99 -19.54 7.76
N SER A 141 -4.77 -18.98 7.78
CA SER A 141 -4.38 -17.89 6.87
C SER A 141 -4.32 -18.29 5.38
N ILE A 142 -4.13 -19.58 5.07
CA ILE A 142 -4.22 -20.12 3.70
C ILE A 142 -5.68 -20.23 3.28
N LEU A 143 -6.54 -20.78 4.14
CA LEU A 143 -7.97 -20.97 3.86
C LEU A 143 -8.71 -19.63 3.74
N GLU A 144 -8.38 -18.64 4.59
CA GLU A 144 -8.85 -17.26 4.47
C GLU A 144 -8.53 -16.70 3.06
N ARG A 145 -7.27 -16.82 2.61
CA ARG A 145 -6.87 -16.36 1.26
C ARG A 145 -7.52 -17.14 0.12
N ALA A 146 -7.79 -18.42 0.31
CA ALA A 146 -8.44 -19.27 -0.70
C ALA A 146 -9.94 -18.98 -0.84
N THR A 147 -10.57 -18.41 0.19
CA THR A 147 -12.01 -18.11 0.25
C THR A 147 -12.32 -16.63 0.08
N GLU A 148 -11.31 -15.76 0.08
CA GLU A 148 -11.46 -14.34 -0.25
C GLU A 148 -11.93 -14.19 -1.72
N PRO A 149 -13.06 -13.50 -1.98
CA PRO A 149 -13.45 -13.16 -3.34
C PRO A 149 -12.34 -12.32 -3.98
N SER A 150 -11.79 -12.76 -5.11
CA SER A 150 -10.76 -11.97 -5.80
C SER A 150 -11.38 -10.61 -6.19
N THR A 151 -11.02 -9.55 -5.46
CA THR A 151 -11.48 -8.18 -5.74
C THR A 151 -11.06 -7.70 -7.13
N VAL A 152 -9.98 -8.28 -7.65
CA VAL A 152 -9.42 -8.07 -8.98
C VAL A 152 -9.35 -9.43 -9.66
N ALA A 153 -10.02 -9.58 -10.80
CA ALA A 153 -10.00 -10.83 -11.54
C ALA A 153 -8.60 -11.04 -12.14
N VAL A 154 -7.99 -12.21 -11.87
CA VAL A 154 -6.60 -12.56 -12.24
C VAL A 154 -6.35 -12.41 -13.75
N ASP A 155 -7.38 -12.64 -14.57
CA ASP A 155 -7.34 -12.43 -16.02
C ASP A 155 -6.98 -10.99 -16.41
N VAL A 156 -7.45 -10.00 -15.66
CA VAL A 156 -7.16 -8.58 -15.92
C VAL A 156 -5.72 -8.24 -15.59
N VAL A 157 -5.21 -8.74 -14.46
CA VAL A 157 -3.81 -8.53 -14.08
C VAL A 157 -2.89 -9.15 -15.14
N ARG A 158 -3.21 -10.36 -15.60
CA ARG A 158 -2.46 -11.03 -16.67
C ARG A 158 -2.49 -10.24 -17.98
N LYS A 159 -3.66 -9.74 -18.38
CA LYS A 159 -3.79 -8.87 -19.58
C LYS A 159 -2.96 -7.59 -19.44
N GLY A 160 -2.88 -7.00 -18.25
CA GLY A 160 -2.01 -5.84 -17.99
C GLY A 160 -0.51 -6.14 -18.16
N TYR A 161 -0.06 -7.36 -17.86
CA TYR A 161 1.31 -7.79 -18.16
C TYR A 161 1.57 -8.05 -19.66
N LEU A 162 0.52 -8.13 -20.49
CA LEU A 162 0.61 -8.36 -21.93
C LEU A 162 0.28 -7.10 -22.76
N SER A 163 -0.20 -6.02 -22.14
CA SER A 163 -0.50 -4.77 -22.85
C SER A 163 0.77 -4.07 -23.33
N ASP A 164 0.65 -3.11 -24.23
CA ASP A 164 1.79 -2.28 -24.64
C ASP A 164 2.42 -1.56 -23.44
N TYR A 165 3.75 -1.38 -23.50
CA TYR A 165 4.50 -0.66 -22.47
C TYR A 165 4.63 0.81 -22.85
N VAL A 166 4.11 1.70 -22.00
CA VAL A 166 4.08 3.15 -22.26
C VAL A 166 5.26 3.84 -21.59
N GLY A 167 5.92 4.75 -22.32
CA GLY A 167 7.07 5.52 -21.81
C GLY A 167 8.37 4.71 -21.72
N ARG A 168 8.58 3.81 -22.70
CA ARG A 168 9.77 2.92 -22.75
C ARG A 168 11.07 3.73 -22.65
N ASP A 169 11.21 4.79 -23.44
CA ASP A 169 12.45 5.55 -23.55
C ASP A 169 12.76 6.35 -22.27
N GLU A 170 11.74 6.80 -21.53
CA GLU A 170 11.95 7.57 -20.30
C GLU A 170 12.05 6.70 -19.03
N ILE A 171 11.78 5.39 -19.13
CA ILE A 171 11.79 4.47 -17.99
C ILE A 171 12.87 3.38 -18.17
N VAL A 172 12.84 2.64 -19.28
CA VAL A 172 13.75 1.51 -19.51
C VAL A 172 15.17 2.00 -19.76
N THR A 173 15.33 3.01 -20.62
CA THR A 173 16.66 3.50 -21.03
C THR A 173 17.49 4.05 -19.86
N PRO A 174 16.96 4.95 -18.98
CA PRO A 174 17.75 5.46 -17.86
C PRO A 174 18.12 4.36 -16.86
N ILE A 175 17.18 3.45 -16.56
CA ILE A 175 17.41 2.35 -15.62
C ILE A 175 18.45 1.37 -16.17
N LEU A 176 18.40 1.07 -17.47
CA LEU A 176 19.41 0.26 -18.13
C LEU A 176 20.79 0.95 -18.11
N SER A 177 20.85 2.28 -18.25
CA SER A 177 22.11 3.05 -18.08
C SER A 177 22.67 2.87 -16.66
N THR A 178 21.85 3.10 -15.64
CA THR A 178 22.26 2.91 -14.24
C THR A 178 22.73 1.48 -13.96
N LEU A 179 22.04 0.46 -14.48
CA LEU A 179 22.44 -0.92 -14.33
C LEU A 179 23.77 -1.24 -15.06
N ASN A 180 24.01 -0.64 -16.22
CA ASN A 180 25.28 -0.74 -16.94
C ASN A 180 26.43 -0.07 -16.20
N GLU A 181 26.21 1.12 -15.65
CA GLU A 181 27.18 1.85 -14.82
C GLU A 181 27.53 1.05 -13.57
N ASN A 182 26.53 0.49 -12.89
CA ASN A 182 26.72 -0.37 -11.72
C ASN A 182 27.49 -1.65 -12.07
N ALA A 183 27.16 -2.32 -13.18
CA ALA A 183 27.88 -3.51 -13.63
C ALA A 183 29.33 -3.21 -14.03
N SER A 184 29.58 -2.03 -14.62
CA SER A 184 30.93 -1.58 -15.03
C SER A 184 31.82 -1.22 -13.84
N SER A 185 31.23 -0.66 -12.79
CA SER A 185 31.92 -0.26 -11.56
C SER A 185 32.07 -1.40 -10.55
N TRP A 186 31.67 -2.64 -10.89
CA TRP A 186 31.83 -3.79 -10.00
C TRP A 186 33.29 -4.06 -9.66
N ARG A 187 33.60 -3.88 -8.37
CA ARG A 187 34.89 -4.11 -7.72
C ARG A 187 34.64 -4.80 -6.37
N PRO A 188 35.01 -6.09 -6.21
CA PRO A 188 34.85 -6.81 -4.94
C PRO A 188 35.58 -6.18 -3.75
N GLU A 189 36.56 -5.31 -4.02
CA GLU A 189 37.32 -4.55 -3.02
C GLU A 189 36.54 -3.34 -2.49
N GLU A 190 35.70 -2.73 -3.32
CA GLU A 190 34.94 -1.51 -2.97
C GLU A 190 33.50 -1.81 -2.55
N TYR A 191 32.86 -2.74 -3.24
CA TYR A 191 31.45 -3.08 -3.06
C TYR A 191 31.27 -4.47 -2.46
N HIS A 192 30.27 -4.65 -1.61
CA HIS A 192 30.05 -5.94 -0.93
C HIS A 192 29.60 -7.05 -1.89
N ALA A 193 28.78 -6.74 -2.89
CA ALA A 193 28.30 -7.68 -3.92
C ALA A 193 27.70 -6.92 -5.13
N PRO A 194 27.67 -7.53 -6.34
CA PRO A 194 27.15 -6.91 -7.56
C PRO A 194 25.62 -6.96 -7.61
N TYR A 195 24.95 -6.22 -6.73
CA TYR A 195 23.50 -6.11 -6.74
C TYR A 195 22.99 -4.73 -6.34
N THR A 196 21.78 -4.41 -6.79
CA THR A 196 20.97 -3.28 -6.30
C THR A 196 19.54 -3.73 -5.98
N SER A 197 18.74 -2.83 -5.41
CA SER A 197 17.32 -3.03 -5.12
C SER A 197 16.45 -2.08 -5.92
N LEU A 198 15.29 -2.55 -6.39
CA LEU A 198 14.27 -1.72 -7.03
C LEU A 198 13.16 -1.40 -6.02
N ILE A 199 13.05 -0.13 -5.65
CA ILE A 199 12.17 0.38 -4.60
C ILE A 199 11.03 1.16 -5.23
N GLY A 200 9.82 0.94 -4.72
CA GLY A 200 8.64 1.70 -5.14
C GLY A 200 7.36 0.99 -4.71
N PRO A 201 6.22 1.68 -4.64
CA PRO A 201 4.99 1.07 -4.16
C PRO A 201 4.55 -0.14 -4.99
N THR A 202 3.62 -0.92 -4.45
CA THR A 202 2.94 -1.95 -5.26
C THR A 202 2.23 -1.27 -6.45
N MET A 203 2.08 -1.97 -7.57
CA MET A 203 1.38 -1.48 -8.80
C MET A 203 2.08 -0.40 -9.62
N ILE A 204 3.23 0.11 -9.18
CA ILE A 204 4.00 1.08 -9.95
C ILE A 204 4.61 0.49 -11.25
N GLY A 205 4.66 -0.84 -11.38
CA GLY A 205 5.14 -1.51 -12.60
C GLY A 205 6.55 -2.12 -12.50
N LYS A 206 7.10 -2.31 -11.29
CA LYS A 206 8.43 -2.89 -11.06
C LYS A 206 8.66 -4.21 -11.81
N THR A 207 7.76 -5.16 -11.64
CA THR A 207 7.85 -6.46 -12.32
C THR A 207 7.75 -6.30 -13.83
N ARG A 208 6.84 -5.44 -14.32
CA ARG A 208 6.70 -5.20 -15.75
C ARG A 208 7.97 -4.59 -16.36
N LEU A 209 8.63 -3.67 -15.67
CA LEU A 209 9.93 -3.13 -16.07
C LEU A 209 10.98 -4.23 -16.27
N LEU A 210 11.06 -5.22 -15.37
CA LEU A 210 11.99 -6.34 -15.52
C LEU A 210 11.69 -7.16 -16.79
N MET A 211 10.42 -7.31 -17.15
CA MET A 211 10.01 -7.99 -18.39
C MET A 211 10.44 -7.19 -19.62
N GLU A 212 10.32 -5.86 -19.59
CA GLU A 212 10.74 -5.01 -20.72
C GLU A 212 12.26 -4.90 -20.86
N LEU A 213 13.01 -4.93 -19.75
CA LEU A 213 14.47 -5.00 -19.80
C LEU A 213 14.95 -6.26 -20.54
N ALA A 214 14.16 -7.34 -20.53
CA ALA A 214 14.47 -8.57 -21.25
C ALA A 214 14.42 -8.45 -22.78
N ASP A 215 13.90 -7.35 -23.33
CA ASP A 215 14.04 -7.04 -24.76
C ASP A 215 15.41 -6.46 -25.11
N GLU A 216 16.13 -5.88 -24.15
CA GLU A 216 17.38 -5.13 -24.38
C GLU A 216 18.61 -5.87 -23.85
N ILE A 217 18.46 -6.72 -22.84
CA ILE A 217 19.55 -7.47 -22.21
C ILE A 217 19.11 -8.89 -21.84
N CYS A 218 20.09 -9.78 -21.59
CA CYS A 218 19.80 -11.11 -21.05
C CYS A 218 19.36 -11.02 -19.58
N VAL A 219 18.06 -11.09 -19.34
CA VAL A 219 17.48 -11.18 -17.99
C VAL A 219 17.26 -12.65 -17.62
N VAL A 220 17.66 -13.04 -16.41
CA VAL A 220 17.22 -14.28 -15.77
C VAL A 220 16.23 -13.90 -14.68
N TYR A 221 14.94 -14.01 -14.98
CA TYR A 221 13.87 -13.62 -14.06
C TYR A 221 13.43 -14.79 -13.16
N ILE A 222 13.44 -14.56 -11.84
CA ILE A 222 13.04 -15.54 -10.82
C ILE A 222 12.05 -14.87 -9.84
N CYS A 223 10.77 -15.26 -9.92
CA CYS A 223 9.74 -14.85 -8.97
C CYS A 223 9.67 -15.83 -7.79
N LEU A 224 9.96 -15.36 -6.58
CA LEU A 224 10.05 -16.17 -5.35
C LEU A 224 8.74 -16.34 -4.59
N ARG A 225 7.63 -15.83 -5.15
CA ARG A 225 6.27 -15.95 -4.62
C ARG A 225 5.96 -17.38 -4.12
N LEU A 226 5.23 -17.53 -3.01
CA LEU A 226 4.89 -18.84 -2.43
C LEU A 226 4.15 -19.76 -3.43
N PRO A 227 4.32 -21.11 -3.35
CA PRO A 227 3.72 -22.06 -4.30
C PRO A 227 2.21 -21.93 -4.52
N ASN A 228 1.46 -21.59 -3.46
CA ASN A 228 -0.01 -21.51 -3.48
C ASN A 228 -0.52 -20.06 -3.63
N SER A 229 0.33 -19.12 -4.08
CA SER A 229 -0.11 -17.74 -4.24
C SER A 229 -0.88 -17.55 -5.55
N SER A 230 -2.04 -16.89 -5.47
CA SER A 230 -2.86 -16.51 -6.61
C SER A 230 -2.37 -15.26 -7.36
N GLY A 231 -1.27 -14.65 -6.91
CA GLY A 231 -0.73 -13.42 -7.49
C GLY A 231 0.02 -13.63 -8.80
N GLU A 232 0.09 -12.57 -9.62
CA GLU A 232 0.80 -12.55 -10.89
C GLU A 232 2.01 -11.59 -10.83
N PRO A 233 3.15 -11.93 -11.46
CA PRO A 233 3.40 -13.19 -12.17
C PRO A 233 3.56 -14.38 -11.22
N LYS A 234 3.33 -15.58 -11.78
CA LYS A 234 3.46 -16.85 -11.06
C LYS A 234 4.89 -17.10 -10.57
N ARG A 235 5.01 -17.95 -9.54
CA ARG A 235 6.27 -18.47 -9.02
C ARG A 235 7.10 -19.13 -10.13
N SER A 236 8.39 -18.80 -10.21
CA SER A 236 9.33 -19.45 -11.15
C SER A 236 9.75 -20.83 -10.64
N GLN A 237 10.04 -21.78 -11.54
CA GLN A 237 10.52 -23.11 -11.13
C GLN A 237 11.83 -23.03 -10.32
N LEU A 238 12.75 -22.13 -10.68
CA LEU A 238 13.99 -21.88 -9.94
C LEU A 238 13.79 -21.33 -8.52
N ALA A 239 12.60 -20.84 -8.18
CA ALA A 239 12.34 -20.38 -6.82
C ALA A 239 12.47 -21.53 -5.79
N THR A 240 12.26 -22.78 -6.21
CA THR A 240 12.49 -23.95 -5.36
C THR A 240 13.97 -24.07 -4.98
N GLU A 241 14.89 -24.00 -5.94
CA GLU A 241 16.34 -24.05 -5.66
C GLU A 241 16.80 -22.84 -4.81
N MET A 242 16.14 -21.69 -4.95
CA MET A 242 16.45 -20.50 -4.14
C MET A 242 15.99 -20.62 -2.68
N LEU A 243 14.90 -21.33 -2.38
CA LEU A 243 14.27 -21.33 -1.05
C LEU A 243 14.33 -22.69 -0.31
N GLU A 244 14.33 -23.81 -1.02
CA GLU A 244 14.31 -25.17 -0.47
C GLU A 244 15.72 -25.78 -0.50
N THR A 245 16.64 -25.17 0.24
CA THR A 245 18.06 -25.54 0.22
C THR A 245 18.32 -26.95 0.76
N PRO A 246 19.36 -27.66 0.27
CA PRO A 246 19.67 -29.01 0.71
C PRO A 246 20.01 -29.11 2.20
N LEU A 247 19.60 -30.21 2.84
CA LEU A 247 19.83 -30.46 4.26
C LEU A 247 21.34 -30.61 4.53
N GLY A 248 21.87 -29.87 5.51
CA GLY A 248 23.29 -29.93 5.91
C GLY A 248 24.30 -29.33 4.93
N ALA A 249 23.88 -28.81 3.78
CA ALA A 249 24.80 -28.17 2.82
C ALA A 249 25.30 -26.82 3.32
N ASP A 250 26.55 -26.46 2.99
CA ASP A 250 27.02 -25.08 3.08
C ASP A 250 26.25 -24.23 2.08
N LEU A 251 25.43 -23.30 2.58
CA LEU A 251 24.52 -22.51 1.77
C LEU A 251 25.24 -21.50 0.90
N GLU A 252 26.40 -20.99 1.33
CA GLU A 252 27.19 -20.07 0.51
C GLU A 252 27.77 -20.82 -0.70
N VAL A 253 28.37 -21.98 -0.46
CA VAL A 253 28.87 -22.89 -1.51
C VAL A 253 27.74 -23.30 -2.46
N TYR A 254 26.57 -23.63 -1.91
CA TYR A 254 25.39 -24.01 -2.71
C TYR A 254 24.93 -22.87 -3.62
N TYR A 255 24.81 -21.63 -3.12
CA TYR A 255 24.43 -20.50 -3.96
C TYR A 255 25.50 -20.17 -5.02
N VAL A 256 26.80 -20.33 -4.73
CA VAL A 256 27.86 -20.19 -5.75
C VAL A 256 27.68 -21.23 -6.86
N GLN A 257 27.39 -22.48 -6.51
CA GLN A 257 27.10 -23.54 -7.48
C GLN A 257 25.83 -23.25 -8.28
N LEU A 258 24.78 -22.74 -7.65
CA LEU A 258 23.51 -22.38 -8.30
C LEU A 258 23.72 -21.25 -9.32
N ILE A 259 24.41 -20.17 -8.93
CA ILE A 259 24.74 -19.07 -9.84
C ILE A 259 25.58 -19.58 -11.03
N THR A 260 26.58 -20.43 -10.75
CA THR A 260 27.42 -21.05 -11.79
C THR A 260 26.61 -21.92 -12.76
N ALA A 261 25.65 -22.69 -12.24
CA ALA A 261 24.76 -23.53 -13.03
C ALA A 261 23.85 -22.69 -13.94
N ILE A 262 23.22 -21.65 -13.39
CA ILE A 262 22.38 -20.70 -14.13
C ILE A 262 23.19 -20.05 -15.27
N LEU A 263 24.38 -19.53 -14.97
CA LEU A 263 25.27 -18.92 -15.97
C LEU A 263 25.68 -19.93 -17.05
N SER A 264 26.04 -21.14 -16.67
CA SER A 264 26.47 -22.18 -17.62
C SER A 264 25.36 -22.55 -18.61
N VAL A 265 24.12 -22.69 -18.15
CA VAL A 265 22.97 -22.97 -19.02
C VAL A 265 22.64 -21.77 -19.91
N THR A 266 22.70 -20.56 -19.35
CA THR A 266 22.50 -19.30 -20.10
C THR A 266 23.53 -19.15 -21.23
N ILE A 267 24.81 -19.36 -20.93
CA ILE A 267 25.89 -19.29 -21.93
C ILE A 267 25.68 -20.33 -23.04
N LYS A 268 25.33 -21.57 -22.70
CA LYS A 268 25.06 -22.64 -23.70
C LYS A 268 23.94 -22.23 -24.66
N PHE A 269 22.88 -21.59 -24.17
CA PHE A 269 21.80 -21.06 -25.03
C PHE A 269 22.35 -20.08 -26.07
N PHE A 270 23.04 -19.02 -25.64
CA PHE A 270 23.54 -17.99 -26.57
C PHE A 270 24.68 -18.49 -27.47
N GLN A 271 25.49 -19.45 -27.03
CA GLN A 271 26.51 -20.07 -27.88
C GLN A 271 25.91 -20.94 -28.99
N SER A 272 24.75 -21.56 -28.75
CA SER A 272 24.03 -22.35 -29.76
C SER A 272 23.18 -21.50 -30.71
N ALA A 273 22.98 -20.22 -30.40
CA ALA A 273 22.19 -19.32 -31.22
C ALA A 273 22.89 -18.96 -32.54
N SER A 274 22.10 -18.81 -33.62
CA SER A 274 22.61 -18.39 -34.93
C SER A 274 23.18 -16.97 -34.86
N LYS A 275 24.41 -16.79 -35.38
CA LYS A 275 25.08 -15.49 -35.48
C LYS A 275 24.37 -14.48 -36.39
N ARG A 276 23.40 -14.92 -37.20
CA ARG A 276 22.65 -14.07 -38.15
C ARG A 276 21.34 -13.51 -37.58
N LYS A 277 20.89 -13.97 -36.41
CA LYS A 277 19.67 -13.46 -35.79
C LYS A 277 19.91 -12.10 -35.14
N ASP A 278 18.88 -11.26 -35.18
CA ASP A 278 18.87 -10.00 -34.46
C ASP A 278 19.02 -10.21 -32.94
N CYS A 279 19.75 -9.32 -32.27
CA CYS A 279 20.02 -9.44 -30.84
C CYS A 279 18.74 -9.34 -29.99
N LYS A 280 17.79 -8.46 -30.34
CA LYS A 280 16.55 -8.32 -29.57
C LYS A 280 15.66 -9.55 -29.75
N GLU A 281 15.60 -10.11 -30.96
CA GLU A 281 14.91 -11.38 -31.19
C GLU A 281 15.49 -12.52 -30.34
N LEU A 282 16.82 -12.55 -30.18
CA LEU A 282 17.50 -13.55 -29.35
C LEU A 282 17.22 -13.36 -27.86
N PHE A 283 17.19 -12.13 -27.35
CA PHE A 283 16.84 -11.86 -25.95
C PHE A 283 15.37 -12.22 -25.65
N ARG A 284 14.44 -11.92 -26.56
CA ARG A 284 13.04 -12.36 -26.46
C ARG A 284 12.92 -13.88 -26.45
N ALA A 285 13.64 -14.56 -27.36
CA ALA A 285 13.65 -16.02 -27.41
C ALA A 285 14.23 -16.63 -26.12
N TRP A 286 15.28 -16.03 -25.57
CA TRP A 286 15.84 -16.40 -24.26
C TRP A 286 14.82 -16.22 -23.14
N TYR A 287 14.18 -15.06 -23.05
CA TYR A 287 13.21 -14.74 -22.01
C TYR A 287 12.04 -15.72 -22.01
N GLN A 288 11.50 -16.02 -23.20
CA GLN A 288 10.47 -17.05 -23.38
C GLN A 288 10.98 -18.44 -23.00
N HIS A 289 12.23 -18.78 -23.38
CA HIS A 289 12.82 -20.08 -23.09
C HIS A 289 12.95 -20.32 -21.58
N HIS A 290 13.48 -19.37 -20.82
CA HIS A 290 13.74 -19.60 -19.40
C HIS A 290 12.49 -19.46 -18.51
N ASN A 291 11.50 -18.65 -18.90
CA ASN A 291 10.27 -18.44 -18.12
C ASN A 291 9.16 -19.46 -18.41
N SER A 292 9.23 -20.17 -19.53
CA SER A 292 8.19 -21.15 -19.88
C SER A 292 8.41 -22.47 -19.13
N PRO A 293 7.39 -23.00 -18.42
CA PRO A 293 7.50 -24.26 -17.70
C PRO A 293 7.65 -25.47 -18.64
N ASN A 294 7.39 -25.29 -19.93
CA ASN A 294 7.46 -26.35 -20.94
C ASN A 294 8.86 -26.54 -21.52
N THR A 295 9.85 -25.77 -21.07
CA THR A 295 11.22 -25.88 -21.57
C THR A 295 12.11 -26.69 -20.63
N LYS A 296 13.27 -27.09 -21.14
CA LYS A 296 14.28 -27.81 -20.36
C LYS A 296 15.17 -26.88 -19.54
N PHE A 297 14.87 -25.58 -19.45
CA PHE A 297 15.76 -24.64 -18.75
C PHE A 297 15.98 -25.04 -17.29
N TYR A 298 14.90 -25.23 -16.53
CA TYR A 298 14.97 -25.63 -15.13
C TYR A 298 15.70 -26.96 -14.92
N SER A 299 15.31 -28.00 -15.68
CA SER A 299 15.95 -29.32 -15.57
C SER A 299 17.42 -29.30 -15.97
N ASN A 300 17.81 -28.49 -16.97
CA ASN A 300 19.20 -28.29 -17.34
C ASN A 300 20.00 -27.61 -16.21
N VAL A 301 19.42 -26.61 -15.52
CA VAL A 301 20.05 -25.98 -14.35
C VAL A 301 20.22 -27.01 -13.22
N GLN A 302 19.22 -27.83 -12.94
CA GLN A 302 19.34 -28.90 -11.94
C GLN A 302 20.41 -29.94 -12.29
N SER A 303 20.50 -30.36 -13.55
CA SER A 303 21.54 -31.28 -14.02
C SER A 303 22.94 -30.66 -13.87
N GLU A 304 23.09 -29.38 -14.21
CA GLU A 304 24.35 -28.65 -14.08
C GLU A 304 24.72 -28.44 -12.61
N LEU A 305 23.75 -28.13 -11.73
CA LEU A 305 23.94 -28.00 -10.30
C LEU A 305 24.44 -29.31 -9.68
N LYS A 306 23.79 -30.45 -10.01
CA LYS A 306 24.22 -31.78 -9.57
C LYS A 306 25.65 -32.12 -10.02
N ARG A 307 26.05 -31.68 -11.23
CA ARG A 307 27.42 -31.86 -11.75
C ARG A 307 28.46 -31.03 -10.96
N LEU A 308 28.05 -29.93 -10.37
CA LEU A 308 28.91 -29.05 -9.57
C LEU A 308 28.99 -29.46 -8.10
N THR A 309 27.98 -30.17 -7.58
CA THR A 309 27.96 -30.70 -6.22
C THR A 309 29.16 -31.63 -5.98
N GLY A 310 29.86 -31.44 -4.86
CA GLY A 310 31.02 -32.28 -4.47
C GLY A 310 32.35 -31.88 -5.10
N LYS A 311 32.42 -30.81 -5.91
CA LYS A 311 33.69 -30.25 -6.37
C LYS A 311 34.30 -29.31 -5.33
N ASN A 312 35.60 -29.44 -5.12
CA ASN A 312 36.34 -28.66 -4.11
C ASN A 312 36.60 -27.19 -4.50
N ASP A 313 36.44 -26.83 -5.78
CA ASP A 313 36.78 -25.48 -6.28
C ASP A 313 35.61 -24.80 -6.98
N VAL A 314 34.57 -24.47 -6.21
CA VAL A 314 33.32 -23.88 -6.72
C VAL A 314 33.51 -22.45 -7.22
N VAL A 315 34.38 -21.67 -6.58
CA VAL A 315 34.63 -20.28 -6.97
C VAL A 315 35.37 -20.21 -8.29
N HIS A 316 36.36 -21.08 -8.52
CA HIS A 316 37.03 -21.12 -9.83
C HIS A 316 36.07 -21.53 -10.95
N GLN A 317 35.10 -22.42 -10.70
CA GLN A 317 34.07 -22.73 -11.70
C GLN A 317 33.20 -21.50 -12.03
N LEU A 318 32.87 -20.68 -11.03
CA LEU A 318 32.16 -19.41 -11.24
C LEU A 318 33.01 -18.44 -12.08
N ILE A 319 34.31 -18.32 -11.79
CA ILE A 319 35.24 -17.48 -12.56
C ILE A 319 35.29 -17.93 -14.03
N LEU A 320 35.47 -19.23 -14.28
CA LEU A 320 35.48 -19.79 -15.63
C LEU A 320 34.16 -19.54 -16.37
N ALA A 321 33.02 -19.61 -15.67
CA ALA A 321 31.72 -19.29 -16.26
C ALA A 321 31.63 -17.80 -16.61
N ALA A 322 32.07 -16.91 -15.73
CA ALA A 322 32.09 -15.46 -15.98
C ALA A 322 33.03 -15.05 -17.13
N GLU A 323 34.21 -15.67 -17.24
CA GLU A 323 35.10 -15.44 -18.39
C GLU A 323 34.46 -15.87 -19.72
N LYS A 324 33.78 -17.04 -19.72
CA LYS A 324 33.02 -17.51 -20.89
C LYS A 324 31.87 -16.59 -21.22
N LEU A 325 31.21 -16.02 -20.22
CA LEU A 325 30.19 -15.00 -20.41
C LEU A 325 30.76 -13.79 -21.16
N GLY A 326 31.94 -13.30 -20.74
CA GLY A 326 32.66 -12.22 -21.41
C GLY A 326 33.05 -12.51 -22.88
N LYS A 327 33.27 -13.78 -23.21
CA LYS A 327 33.64 -14.22 -24.57
C LYS A 327 32.43 -14.45 -25.49
N THR A 328 31.21 -14.48 -24.96
CA THR A 328 29.98 -14.76 -25.72
C THR A 328 29.59 -13.56 -26.58
N HIS A 329 29.74 -13.69 -27.91
CA HIS A 329 29.62 -12.58 -28.88
C HIS A 329 28.35 -11.72 -28.71
N ILE A 330 27.18 -12.36 -28.58
CA ILE A 330 25.88 -11.66 -28.45
C ILE A 330 25.82 -10.77 -27.20
N LEU A 331 26.60 -11.09 -26.17
CA LEU A 331 26.62 -10.39 -24.89
C LEU A 331 27.78 -9.38 -24.78
N LYS A 332 28.64 -9.24 -25.80
CA LYS A 332 29.80 -8.35 -25.74
C LYS A 332 29.46 -6.87 -25.89
N SER A 333 28.31 -6.55 -26.47
CA SER A 333 27.91 -5.18 -26.82
C SER A 333 27.56 -4.32 -25.61
N SER A 334 27.34 -4.92 -24.44
CA SER A 334 26.88 -4.24 -23.23
C SER A 334 27.80 -4.56 -22.04
N PRO A 335 28.14 -3.57 -21.19
CA PRO A 335 28.83 -3.83 -19.93
C PRO A 335 28.04 -4.81 -19.03
N LEU A 336 26.73 -4.62 -18.93
CA LEU A 336 25.81 -5.58 -18.33
C LEU A 336 25.46 -6.66 -19.36
N LYS A 337 25.98 -7.86 -19.13
CA LYS A 337 25.78 -9.05 -19.96
C LYS A 337 24.60 -9.88 -19.49
N VAL A 338 24.47 -10.10 -18.17
CA VAL A 338 23.39 -10.88 -17.56
C VAL A 338 22.87 -10.15 -16.33
N LEU A 339 21.56 -9.91 -16.31
CA LEU A 339 20.85 -9.40 -15.15
C LEU A 339 20.09 -10.55 -14.46
N LEU A 340 20.48 -10.89 -13.24
CA LEU A 340 19.71 -11.80 -12.39
C LEU A 340 18.63 -11.01 -11.64
N ALA A 341 17.38 -11.12 -12.08
CA ALA A 341 16.25 -10.40 -11.50
C ALA A 341 15.48 -11.29 -10.53
N ILE A 342 15.58 -10.99 -9.23
CA ILE A 342 14.86 -11.69 -8.16
C ILE A 342 13.64 -10.85 -7.78
N ASP A 343 12.45 -11.36 -8.07
CA ASP A 343 11.17 -10.72 -7.73
C ASP A 343 10.50 -11.41 -6.53
N GLU A 344 9.69 -10.66 -5.79
CA GLU A 344 9.19 -11.02 -4.44
C GLU A 344 10.35 -11.41 -3.49
N ALA A 345 11.44 -10.65 -3.54
CA ALA A 345 12.69 -10.98 -2.87
C ALA A 345 12.59 -11.08 -1.34
N ASN A 346 11.53 -10.55 -0.69
CA ASN A 346 11.36 -10.66 0.77
C ASN A 346 11.36 -12.09 1.29
N THR A 347 11.02 -13.08 0.46
CA THR A 347 11.08 -14.49 0.85
C THR A 347 12.49 -14.97 1.14
N LEU A 348 13.53 -14.27 0.66
CA LEU A 348 14.92 -14.54 1.04
C LEU A 348 15.27 -14.03 2.45
N LEU A 349 14.42 -13.23 3.08
CA LEU A 349 14.62 -12.79 4.47
C LEU A 349 14.22 -13.88 5.47
N ASP A 350 13.58 -14.97 5.00
CA ASP A 350 13.29 -16.13 5.83
C ASP A 350 14.57 -16.90 6.21
N LYS A 351 14.51 -17.58 7.36
CA LYS A 351 15.58 -18.48 7.82
C LYS A 351 15.53 -19.82 7.08
N PRO A 352 16.66 -20.54 6.95
CA PRO A 352 16.70 -21.87 6.33
C PRO A 352 15.78 -22.86 7.06
N LYS A 353 14.86 -23.53 6.34
CA LYS A 353 13.88 -24.45 6.92
C LYS A 353 14.44 -25.85 7.25
N ASN A 354 15.55 -26.23 6.63
CA ASN A 354 16.01 -27.62 6.51
C ASN A 354 17.28 -27.92 7.34
N ARG A 355 17.46 -27.29 8.51
CA ARG A 355 18.54 -27.64 9.43
C ARG A 355 17.96 -28.01 10.79
N THR A 356 17.98 -29.30 11.11
CA THR A 356 17.72 -29.80 12.46
C THR A 356 18.95 -29.50 13.31
N VAL A 357 18.84 -28.59 14.28
CA VAL A 357 19.80 -28.56 15.39
C VAL A 357 19.06 -28.39 16.72
N SER A 358 19.46 -29.25 17.63
CA SER A 358 19.16 -29.35 19.05
C SER A 358 18.97 -27.99 19.74
N SER A 359 17.98 -27.98 20.64
CA SER A 359 17.74 -26.97 21.66
C SER A 359 19.03 -26.45 22.29
N GLU A 360 19.34 -25.16 22.09
CA GLU A 360 19.68 -24.19 23.16
C GLU A 360 20.05 -22.78 22.66
N ASN A 361 20.37 -22.56 21.37
CA ASN A 361 20.69 -21.21 20.85
C ASN A 361 19.80 -20.80 19.66
N GLN A 362 18.55 -20.42 19.91
CA GLN A 362 17.57 -20.04 18.88
C GLN A 362 17.84 -18.68 18.17
N SER A 363 18.86 -17.91 18.56
CA SER A 363 18.96 -16.48 18.21
C SER A 363 19.93 -16.07 17.07
N GLU A 364 20.76 -16.94 16.49
CA GLU A 364 21.89 -16.46 15.65
C GLU A 364 21.92 -16.84 14.16
N GLU A 365 21.07 -17.73 13.64
CA GLU A 365 21.18 -18.11 12.22
C GLU A 365 20.73 -16.96 11.27
N PRO A 366 21.57 -16.61 10.26
CA PRO A 366 21.26 -15.54 9.33
C PRO A 366 20.22 -15.95 8.26
N PRO A 367 19.52 -14.98 7.65
CA PRO A 367 18.55 -15.24 6.59
C PRO A 367 19.20 -15.77 5.30
N LEU A 368 18.42 -16.45 4.45
CA LEU A 368 18.87 -16.99 3.15
C LEU A 368 19.55 -15.91 2.28
N PHE A 369 19.01 -14.69 2.30
CA PHE A 369 19.55 -13.53 1.60
C PHE A 369 21.03 -13.30 1.92
N ARG A 370 21.45 -13.51 3.18
CA ARG A 370 22.85 -13.29 3.59
C ARG A 370 23.79 -14.26 2.88
N PHE A 371 23.40 -15.53 2.78
CA PHE A 371 24.19 -16.54 2.07
C PHE A 371 24.21 -16.27 0.56
N PHE A 372 23.07 -15.93 -0.01
CA PHE A 372 22.97 -15.54 -1.42
C PHE A 372 23.86 -14.31 -1.74
N ARG A 373 23.82 -13.28 -0.90
CA ARG A 373 24.67 -12.08 -1.05
C ARG A 373 26.16 -12.39 -0.96
N ARG A 374 26.57 -13.30 -0.06
CA ARG A 374 27.97 -13.75 0.01
C ARG A 374 28.38 -14.53 -1.23
N ALA A 375 27.50 -15.38 -1.76
CA ALA A 375 27.76 -16.05 -3.03
C ALA A 375 27.95 -15.06 -4.19
N LEU A 376 27.12 -14.01 -4.26
CA LEU A 376 27.27 -12.94 -5.26
C LEU A 376 28.63 -12.22 -5.18
N ARG A 377 29.22 -12.09 -3.98
CA ARG A 377 30.55 -11.48 -3.80
C ARG A 377 31.67 -12.25 -4.51
N ASN A 378 31.48 -13.55 -4.74
CA ASN A 378 32.45 -14.40 -5.44
C ASN A 378 32.43 -14.21 -6.97
N VAL A 379 31.54 -13.37 -7.50
CA VAL A 379 31.51 -13.03 -8.93
C VAL A 379 32.72 -12.16 -9.28
N PRO A 380 33.55 -12.53 -10.26
CA PRO A 380 34.72 -11.74 -10.62
C PRO A 380 34.33 -10.37 -11.18
N ASP A 381 35.25 -9.42 -11.01
CA ASP A 381 35.12 -8.08 -11.55
C ASP A 381 34.98 -8.12 -13.08
N SER A 382 34.36 -7.09 -13.67
CA SER A 382 34.22 -6.98 -15.13
C SER A 382 33.51 -8.17 -15.83
N SER A 383 32.89 -9.08 -15.08
CA SER A 383 32.14 -10.23 -15.60
C SER A 383 30.94 -9.80 -16.45
N GLY A 384 30.37 -8.65 -16.11
CA GLY A 384 29.10 -8.16 -16.65
C GLY A 384 27.89 -8.91 -16.10
N PHE A 385 28.04 -9.60 -14.98
CA PHE A 385 26.92 -10.16 -14.22
C PHE A 385 26.52 -9.18 -13.12
N PHE A 386 25.21 -8.92 -13.00
CA PHE A 386 24.67 -8.08 -11.93
C PHE A 386 23.30 -8.59 -11.49
N ALA A 387 22.94 -8.38 -10.22
CA ALA A 387 21.64 -8.78 -9.70
C ALA A 387 20.76 -7.57 -9.35
N ILE A 388 19.44 -7.72 -9.51
CA ILE A 388 18.46 -6.74 -9.04
C ILE A 388 17.42 -7.45 -8.17
N LEU A 389 17.19 -6.89 -6.98
CA LEU A 389 16.24 -7.40 -6.00
C LEU A 389 15.00 -6.52 -6.03
N VAL A 390 13.85 -7.12 -6.30
CA VAL A 390 12.56 -6.43 -6.42
C VAL A 390 11.61 -7.03 -5.41
N ASP A 391 10.93 -6.17 -4.65
CA ASP A 391 9.97 -6.65 -3.67
C ASP A 391 8.72 -5.77 -3.55
N THR A 392 7.63 -6.40 -3.15
CA THR A 392 6.37 -5.71 -2.84
C THR A 392 6.43 -4.95 -1.51
N ASN A 393 7.18 -5.47 -0.53
CA ASN A 393 7.50 -4.83 0.74
C ASN A 393 8.81 -4.03 0.56
N SER A 394 8.69 -2.85 -0.05
CA SER A 394 9.83 -2.01 -0.51
C SER A 394 10.62 -1.33 0.61
N CYS A 395 10.81 -1.98 1.76
CA CYS A 395 11.67 -1.50 2.81
C CYS A 395 13.14 -1.57 2.35
N VAL A 396 13.77 -0.40 2.21
CA VAL A 396 15.15 -0.26 1.74
C VAL A 396 16.12 -1.08 2.61
N ALA A 397 15.91 -1.08 3.93
CA ALA A 397 16.78 -1.75 4.90
C ALA A 397 16.85 -3.28 4.73
N ASN A 398 15.87 -3.91 4.06
CA ASN A 398 15.86 -5.36 3.85
C ASN A 398 17.06 -5.85 3.05
N PHE A 399 17.43 -5.09 2.01
CA PHE A 399 18.45 -5.48 1.04
C PHE A 399 19.57 -4.45 0.90
N SER A 400 19.31 -3.21 1.31
CA SER A 400 20.21 -2.07 1.20
C SER A 400 20.27 -1.33 2.54
N PRO A 401 20.71 -1.96 3.65
CA PRO A 401 20.82 -1.29 4.95
C PRO A 401 21.86 -0.16 4.90
N ARG A 402 21.87 0.66 5.95
CA ARG A 402 22.96 1.59 6.22
C ARG A 402 24.23 0.80 6.48
N THR A 403 25.37 1.39 6.14
CA THR A 403 26.67 0.75 6.26
C THR A 403 26.98 0.33 7.70
N GLU A 404 26.62 1.16 8.68
CA GLU A 404 26.82 0.90 10.12
C GLU A 404 25.89 -0.18 10.67
N ASP A 405 24.70 -0.31 10.09
CA ASP A 405 23.67 -1.27 10.50
C ASP A 405 23.79 -2.62 9.78
N ASP A 406 24.64 -2.74 8.75
CA ASP A 406 24.78 -3.99 8.00
C ASP A 406 25.47 -5.04 8.88
N PRO A 407 24.78 -6.13 9.28
CA PRO A 407 25.37 -7.15 10.14
C PRO A 407 26.55 -7.90 9.49
N SER A 408 26.81 -7.68 8.19
CA SER A 408 27.94 -8.21 7.43
C SER A 408 29.11 -7.24 7.29
N CYS A 409 28.94 -5.97 7.68
CA CYS A 409 30.06 -5.04 7.88
C CYS A 409 30.83 -5.44 9.15
N ARG A 410 31.76 -6.38 9.01
CA ARG A 410 32.76 -6.65 10.06
C ARG A 410 34.01 -5.81 9.76
N SER A 411 34.04 -4.57 10.24
CA SER A 411 35.26 -3.75 10.25
C SER A 411 36.19 -4.27 11.35
N ILE A 412 36.96 -5.33 11.05
CA ILE A 412 38.03 -5.80 11.94
C ILE A 412 39.30 -5.00 11.63
N GLY A 413 39.62 -4.02 12.49
CA GLY A 413 40.84 -3.22 12.44
C GLY A 413 40.60 -1.71 12.23
N THR A 414 41.47 -0.88 12.81
CA THR A 414 41.40 0.59 12.82
C THR A 414 41.59 1.28 11.46
N ARG A 415 41.68 0.52 10.36
CA ARG A 415 41.92 1.01 8.98
C ARG A 415 41.00 0.39 7.91
N ALA A 416 40.04 -0.45 8.26
CA ALA A 416 39.16 -1.07 7.28
C ALA A 416 37.95 -0.15 7.01
N GLU A 417 37.91 0.48 5.84
CA GLU A 417 36.67 1.12 5.38
C GLU A 417 35.60 0.05 5.12
N PRO A 418 34.36 0.26 5.58
CA PRO A 418 33.29 -0.69 5.35
C PRO A 418 32.92 -0.75 3.87
N PHE A 419 32.58 -1.95 3.39
CA PHE A 419 32.18 -2.16 2.00
C PHE A 419 30.97 -1.31 1.61
N LYS A 420 31.00 -0.72 0.41
CA LYS A 420 29.87 0.02 -0.16
C LYS A 420 28.80 -0.95 -0.68
N LEU A 421 27.56 -0.46 -0.73
CA LEU A 421 26.45 -1.11 -1.43
C LEU A 421 26.01 -0.19 -2.57
N TYR A 422 25.58 -0.76 -3.70
CA TYR A 422 25.04 0.05 -4.79
C TYR A 422 23.74 0.75 -4.37
N PRO A 423 23.52 2.00 -4.79
CA PRO A 423 22.33 2.75 -4.42
C PRO A 423 21.07 2.06 -4.95
N PRO A 424 19.97 2.02 -4.18
CA PRO A 424 18.70 1.49 -4.65
C PRO A 424 18.14 2.37 -5.76
N ILE A 425 17.48 1.73 -6.74
CA ILE A 425 16.78 2.41 -7.83
C ILE A 425 15.34 2.65 -7.37
N TYR A 426 14.93 3.91 -7.25
CA TYR A 426 13.55 4.29 -6.87
C TYR A 426 12.87 5.26 -7.86
N GLU A 427 13.62 5.77 -8.83
CA GLU A 427 13.23 6.82 -9.77
C GLU A 427 12.38 6.25 -10.93
N LEU A 428 11.35 5.49 -10.61
CA LEU A 428 10.42 4.89 -11.56
C LEU A 428 9.45 5.95 -12.10
N ARG A 429 9.76 6.50 -13.28
CA ARG A 429 8.98 7.58 -13.93
C ARG A 429 7.67 7.09 -14.59
N THR A 430 6.86 6.33 -13.86
CA THR A 430 5.62 5.68 -14.35
C THR A 430 4.35 6.46 -14.03
N MET A 431 4.46 7.51 -13.20
CA MET A 431 3.32 8.33 -12.80
C MET A 431 2.66 9.02 -13.99
N ASP A 432 1.33 9.03 -14.00
CA ASP A 432 0.47 9.70 -15.00
C ASP A 432 0.73 9.24 -16.46
N ARG A 433 1.46 8.14 -16.68
CA ARG A 433 1.78 7.62 -18.03
C ARG A 433 0.56 7.11 -18.80
N MET A 434 -0.54 6.83 -18.12
CA MET A 434 -1.78 6.41 -18.75
C MET A 434 -2.70 7.58 -19.09
N VAL A 435 -2.37 8.80 -18.66
CA VAL A 435 -3.13 10.01 -18.95
C VAL A 435 -2.92 10.39 -20.43
N PRO A 436 -4.00 10.66 -21.19
CA PRO A 436 -3.88 11.17 -22.55
C PRO A 436 -3.06 12.47 -22.61
N ALA A 437 -2.32 12.67 -23.71
CA ALA A 437 -1.55 13.90 -23.89
C ALA A 437 -2.45 15.14 -24.05
N ASP A 438 -3.62 14.96 -24.68
CA ASP A 438 -4.61 16.01 -24.82
C ASP A 438 -5.43 16.16 -23.52
N PRO A 439 -5.55 17.38 -22.96
CA PRO A 439 -6.42 17.61 -21.82
C PRO A 439 -7.90 17.43 -22.21
N PRO A 440 -8.78 17.15 -21.22
CA PRO A 440 -10.23 17.11 -21.47
C PRO A 440 -10.69 18.45 -22.04
N ARG A 441 -11.61 18.42 -23.01
CA ARG A 441 -12.11 19.63 -23.68
C ARG A 441 -13.51 20.01 -23.26
N SER A 442 -14.28 19.07 -22.71
CA SER A 442 -15.67 19.30 -22.31
C SER A 442 -15.89 19.07 -20.81
N TRP A 443 -16.95 19.69 -20.29
CA TRP A 443 -17.38 19.48 -18.91
C TRP A 443 -17.70 18.01 -18.62
N ALA A 444 -18.31 17.28 -19.57
CA ALA A 444 -18.63 15.87 -19.42
C ALA A 444 -17.38 14.99 -19.29
N GLU A 445 -16.33 15.28 -20.06
CA GLU A 445 -15.06 14.53 -20.03
C GLU A 445 -14.33 14.64 -18.69
N LEU A 446 -14.48 15.76 -17.97
CA LEU A 446 -13.85 15.99 -16.67
C LEU A 446 -14.20 14.91 -15.64
N PHE A 447 -15.39 14.34 -15.69
CA PHE A 447 -15.85 13.45 -14.63
C PHE A 447 -15.83 11.98 -15.02
N LEU A 448 -15.33 11.65 -16.21
CA LEU A 448 -15.24 10.27 -16.69
C LEU A 448 -14.34 9.43 -15.77
N PRO A 449 -14.85 8.35 -15.15
CA PRO A 449 -14.07 7.54 -14.23
C PRO A 449 -12.82 6.90 -14.85
N GLU A 450 -12.89 6.50 -16.12
CA GLU A 450 -11.73 5.96 -16.87
C GLU A 450 -10.58 6.96 -16.97
N ARG A 451 -10.89 8.24 -17.18
CA ARG A 451 -9.92 9.33 -17.22
C ARG A 451 -9.33 9.58 -15.84
N LEU A 452 -10.17 9.71 -14.81
CA LEU A 452 -9.71 9.93 -13.43
C LEU A 452 -8.81 8.80 -12.91
N CYS A 453 -9.09 7.55 -13.29
CA CYS A 453 -8.25 6.39 -12.94
C CYS A 453 -6.99 6.26 -13.80
N SER A 454 -6.84 7.05 -14.87
CA SER A 454 -5.59 7.10 -15.65
C SER A 454 -4.49 7.91 -14.95
N TYR A 455 -4.86 8.80 -14.04
CA TYR A 455 -3.92 9.51 -13.17
C TYR A 455 -3.39 8.58 -12.08
N GLY A 456 -2.10 8.70 -11.80
CA GLY A 456 -1.37 7.94 -10.81
C GLY A 456 -0.54 6.81 -11.40
N VAL A 457 -0.43 5.72 -10.64
CA VAL A 457 0.24 4.50 -11.11
C VAL A 457 -0.54 3.86 -12.27
N PRO A 458 0.16 3.24 -13.24
CA PRO A 458 -0.47 2.79 -14.49
C PRO A 458 -1.49 1.65 -14.33
N PHE A 459 -1.42 0.91 -13.21
CA PHE A 459 -2.28 -0.25 -12.96
C PHE A 459 -3.78 0.06 -13.06
N PHE A 460 -4.23 1.17 -12.47
CA PHE A 460 -5.67 1.48 -12.39
C PHE A 460 -6.25 1.82 -13.76
N GLY A 461 -5.54 2.64 -14.55
CA GLY A 461 -5.92 2.95 -15.94
C GLY A 461 -5.97 1.69 -16.81
N SER A 462 -4.95 0.83 -16.72
CA SER A 462 -4.91 -0.44 -17.47
C SER A 462 -6.03 -1.41 -17.06
N TYR A 463 -6.35 -1.47 -15.77
CA TYR A 463 -7.43 -2.31 -15.27
C TYR A 463 -8.79 -1.87 -15.83
N LEU A 464 -9.11 -0.57 -15.79
CA LEU A 464 -10.38 -0.08 -16.34
C LEU A 464 -10.47 -0.31 -17.84
N LYS A 465 -9.44 0.03 -18.63
CA LYS A 465 -9.41 -0.22 -20.09
C LYS A 465 -9.75 -1.67 -20.43
N THR A 466 -9.27 -2.62 -19.63
CA THR A 466 -9.54 -4.06 -19.84
C THR A 466 -10.96 -4.48 -19.44
N LYS A 467 -11.56 -3.81 -18.44
CA LYS A 467 -12.91 -4.07 -17.92
C LYS A 467 -14.02 -3.23 -18.56
N MET A 468 -13.73 -2.30 -19.47
CA MET A 468 -14.76 -1.48 -20.18
C MET A 468 -15.81 -2.31 -20.95
N ARG A 469 -15.62 -3.63 -21.08
CA ARG A 469 -16.65 -4.56 -21.59
C ARG A 469 -17.70 -4.98 -20.53
N ALA A 470 -17.58 -4.53 -19.29
CA ALA A 470 -18.50 -4.78 -18.17
C ALA A 470 -18.93 -3.45 -17.51
N ASN A 471 -19.96 -3.48 -16.66
CA ASN A 471 -20.53 -2.30 -16.00
C ASN A 471 -19.46 -1.44 -15.27
N LEU A 472 -19.24 -0.21 -15.74
CA LEU A 472 -18.17 0.69 -15.29
C LEU A 472 -18.29 1.05 -13.80
N SER A 473 -19.51 1.24 -13.27
CA SER A 473 -19.72 1.60 -11.86
C SER A 473 -19.26 0.48 -10.92
N VAL A 474 -19.55 -0.78 -11.28
CA VAL A 474 -19.09 -1.97 -10.54
C VAL A 474 -17.56 -2.10 -10.63
N ALA A 475 -16.96 -1.76 -11.77
CA ALA A 475 -15.50 -1.79 -11.94
C ALA A 475 -14.80 -0.76 -11.05
N VAL A 476 -15.32 0.47 -11.00
CA VAL A 476 -14.80 1.54 -10.12
C VAL A 476 -14.97 1.17 -8.65
N ASP A 477 -16.12 0.63 -8.24
CA ASP A 477 -16.34 0.19 -6.85
C ASP A 477 -15.33 -0.87 -6.41
N LYS A 478 -15.15 -1.93 -7.20
CA LYS A 478 -14.17 -2.99 -6.92
C LYS A 478 -12.75 -2.44 -6.86
N MET A 479 -12.41 -1.51 -7.75
CA MET A 479 -11.10 -0.87 -7.79
C MET A 479 -10.85 -0.01 -6.57
N ALA A 480 -11.82 0.80 -6.15
CA ALA A 480 -11.69 1.64 -4.97
C ALA A 480 -11.52 0.78 -3.70
N ARG A 481 -12.27 -0.32 -3.57
CA ARG A 481 -12.08 -1.30 -2.47
C ARG A 481 -10.68 -1.92 -2.50
N PHE A 482 -10.19 -2.26 -3.68
CA PHE A 482 -8.85 -2.80 -3.84
C PHE A 482 -7.76 -1.77 -3.48
N ALA A 483 -7.93 -0.51 -3.90
CA ALA A 483 -7.07 0.60 -3.52
C ALA A 483 -7.07 0.81 -2.00
N LEU A 484 -8.24 0.75 -1.35
CA LEU A 484 -8.36 0.82 0.11
C LEU A 484 -7.61 -0.31 0.81
N ASN A 485 -7.74 -1.56 0.34
CA ASN A 485 -7.01 -2.69 0.90
C ASN A 485 -5.48 -2.50 0.82
N LYS A 486 -5.01 -1.83 -0.24
CA LYS A 486 -3.59 -1.48 -0.39
C LYS A 486 -3.16 -0.35 0.53
N LEU A 487 -4.00 0.65 0.78
CA LEU A 487 -3.72 1.69 1.78
C LEU A 487 -3.71 1.11 3.20
N LEU A 488 -4.61 0.18 3.53
CA LEU A 488 -4.73 -0.35 4.89
C LEU A 488 -3.82 -1.55 5.17
N CYS A 489 -3.20 -2.13 4.14
CA CYS A 489 -2.48 -3.40 4.20
C CYS A 489 -3.32 -4.48 4.93
N SER A 490 -4.60 -4.57 4.58
CA SER A 490 -5.55 -5.50 5.20
C SER A 490 -6.44 -6.10 4.13
N PHE A 491 -6.48 -7.43 4.09
CA PHE A 491 -7.37 -8.21 3.23
C PHE A 491 -8.51 -8.87 4.03
N LYS A 492 -8.44 -8.81 5.36
CA LYS A 492 -9.42 -9.44 6.25
C LYS A 492 -10.71 -8.62 6.38
N GLU A 493 -11.84 -9.31 6.36
CA GLU A 493 -13.14 -8.76 6.79
C GLU A 493 -13.21 -8.71 8.32
N GLY A 494 -13.48 -7.54 8.89
CA GLY A 494 -13.57 -7.31 10.34
C GLY A 494 -13.17 -5.90 10.75
N PRO A 495 -13.32 -5.52 12.03
CA PRO A 495 -12.92 -4.21 12.52
C PRO A 495 -11.40 -4.04 12.39
N ILE A 496 -10.99 -3.12 11.51
CA ILE A 496 -9.57 -2.83 11.27
C ILE A 496 -9.08 -1.88 12.36
N LYS A 497 -8.14 -2.33 13.19
CA LYS A 497 -7.44 -1.45 14.12
C LYS A 497 -6.67 -0.38 13.35
N ILE A 498 -6.99 0.89 13.61
CA ILE A 498 -6.30 2.04 13.03
C ILE A 498 -4.98 2.24 13.79
N THR A 499 -3.87 1.93 13.12
CA THR A 499 -2.51 2.24 13.58
C THR A 499 -2.08 3.61 13.05
N GLU A 500 -1.00 4.19 13.56
CA GLU A 500 -0.42 5.45 13.03
C GLU A 500 -0.23 5.40 11.51
N SER A 501 0.37 4.32 11.00
CA SER A 501 0.63 4.16 9.57
C SER A 501 -0.65 3.99 8.75
N ARG A 502 -1.68 3.32 9.28
CA ARG A 502 -2.99 3.24 8.60
C ARG A 502 -3.72 4.58 8.61
N ALA A 503 -3.64 5.34 9.71
CA ALA A 503 -4.20 6.67 9.78
C ALA A 503 -3.55 7.58 8.74
N LEU A 504 -2.22 7.58 8.66
CA LEU A 504 -1.47 8.36 7.67
C LEU A 504 -1.71 7.86 6.24
N ALA A 505 -1.96 6.56 6.03
CA ALA A 505 -2.32 6.02 4.72
C ALA A 505 -3.72 6.45 4.24
N LEU A 506 -4.63 6.78 5.16
CA LEU A 506 -5.94 7.34 4.83
C LEU A 506 -5.88 8.87 4.66
N LEU A 507 -5.13 9.56 5.52
CA LEU A 507 -5.00 11.02 5.49
C LEU A 507 -4.02 11.50 4.40
N GLY A 508 -3.00 10.73 4.06
CA GLY A 508 -1.97 11.08 3.08
C GLY A 508 -2.54 11.37 1.70
N PRO A 509 -3.27 10.42 1.06
CA PRO A 509 -3.90 10.63 -0.25
C PRO A 509 -5.03 11.67 -0.27
N THR A 510 -5.51 12.13 0.90
CA THR A 510 -6.68 13.01 1.02
C THR A 510 -6.30 14.43 1.38
N ILE A 511 -5.63 14.66 2.51
CA ILE A 511 -5.24 16.01 2.95
C ILE A 511 -3.78 16.34 2.66
N GLY A 512 -2.95 15.39 2.20
CA GLY A 512 -1.54 15.63 1.91
C GLY A 512 -0.72 15.92 3.18
N VAL A 513 -0.60 14.91 4.06
CA VAL A 513 0.13 15.03 5.33
C VAL A 513 1.65 15.08 5.09
N PRO A 514 2.37 16.10 5.60
CA PRO A 514 3.82 16.11 5.56
C PRO A 514 4.40 15.07 6.53
N LEU A 515 5.33 14.24 6.05
CA LEU A 515 5.94 13.12 6.81
C LEU A 515 7.42 13.37 7.17
N HIS A 516 7.83 14.64 7.26
CA HIS A 516 9.21 15.02 7.54
C HIS A 516 9.67 14.52 8.92
N GLY A 517 10.92 14.05 9.02
CA GLY A 517 11.54 13.62 10.28
C GLY A 517 11.03 12.29 10.86
N GLN A 518 10.12 11.58 10.19
CA GLN A 518 9.50 10.36 10.69
C GLN A 518 10.06 9.10 9.99
N ALA A 519 11.35 8.79 10.18
CA ALA A 519 12.04 7.73 9.42
C ALA A 519 11.33 6.37 9.47
N ARG A 520 10.88 5.93 10.66
CA ARG A 520 10.13 4.67 10.84
C ARG A 520 8.83 4.66 10.04
N LEU A 521 8.06 5.74 10.10
CA LEU A 521 6.77 5.82 9.40
C LEU A 521 6.97 5.93 7.89
N ASN A 522 7.97 6.68 7.40
CA ASN A 522 8.30 6.75 5.98
C ASN A 522 8.60 5.36 5.40
N SER A 523 9.46 4.58 6.09
CA SER A 523 9.76 3.21 5.68
C SER A 523 8.51 2.32 5.68
N GLN A 524 7.72 2.34 6.77
CA GLN A 524 6.53 1.51 6.87
C GLN A 524 5.45 1.87 5.84
N LEU A 525 5.23 3.16 5.57
CA LEU A 525 4.23 3.63 4.62
C LEU A 525 4.60 3.27 3.17
N MET A 526 5.87 3.39 2.82
CA MET A 526 6.39 2.99 1.52
C MET A 526 6.28 1.48 1.31
N ALA A 527 6.61 0.71 2.34
CA ALA A 527 6.70 -0.73 2.23
C ALA A 527 5.32 -1.41 2.24
N SER A 528 4.34 -0.88 2.99
CA SER A 528 3.06 -1.57 3.21
C SER A 528 1.81 -0.76 2.86
N HIS A 529 1.91 0.56 2.66
CA HIS A 529 0.72 1.43 2.58
C HIS A 529 0.67 2.31 1.32
N ALA A 530 1.32 1.86 0.23
CA ALA A 530 1.30 2.51 -1.09
C ALA A 530 1.84 3.95 -1.16
N ALA A 531 2.59 4.40 -0.15
CA ALA A 531 3.34 5.65 -0.26
C ALA A 531 4.45 5.51 -1.30
N HIS A 532 4.72 6.59 -2.03
CA HIS A 532 5.81 6.67 -3.00
C HIS A 532 7.11 7.04 -2.31
N CYS A 533 8.21 6.47 -2.78
CA CYS A 533 9.54 6.91 -2.42
C CYS A 533 9.86 8.19 -3.20
N GLY A 534 9.96 9.33 -2.52
CA GLY A 534 10.34 10.60 -3.13
C GLY A 534 11.85 10.82 -3.13
N TYR A 535 12.55 10.29 -2.13
CA TYR A 535 13.99 10.44 -2.01
C TYR A 535 14.60 9.41 -1.06
N ILE A 536 15.81 8.96 -1.38
CA ILE A 536 16.71 8.22 -0.49
C ILE A 536 18.06 8.93 -0.56
N ASP A 537 18.60 9.33 0.59
CA ASP A 537 19.92 9.95 0.65
C ASP A 537 21.05 8.93 0.40
N ALA A 538 22.25 9.44 0.11
CA ALA A 538 23.39 8.59 -0.25
C ALA A 538 23.77 7.59 0.86
N ASN A 539 23.64 7.99 2.13
CA ASN A 539 23.94 7.15 3.30
C ASN A 539 22.77 6.25 3.72
N ARG A 540 21.59 6.45 3.12
CA ARG A 540 20.32 5.75 3.45
C ARG A 540 19.86 6.02 4.87
N ASP A 541 20.29 7.17 5.41
CA ASP A 541 19.86 7.68 6.70
C ASP A 541 18.44 8.22 6.65
N SER A 542 18.09 8.87 5.55
CA SER A 542 16.85 9.60 5.37
C SER A 542 16.11 9.09 4.15
N GLN A 543 14.89 8.62 4.39
CA GLN A 543 13.96 8.23 3.34
C GLN A 543 12.74 9.12 3.43
N TYR A 544 12.36 9.69 2.30
CA TYR A 544 11.17 10.51 2.19
C TYR A 544 10.09 9.74 1.45
N ALA A 545 8.98 9.49 2.13
CA ALA A 545 7.78 8.91 1.54
C ALA A 545 6.66 9.95 1.48
N PHE A 546 5.86 9.88 0.42
CA PHE A 546 4.73 10.79 0.24
C PHE A 546 3.62 10.14 -0.59
N TYR A 547 2.45 10.77 -0.60
CA TYR A 547 1.32 10.34 -1.43
C TYR A 547 1.13 11.34 -2.55
N PRO A 548 1.51 11.01 -3.80
CA PRO A 548 1.17 11.85 -4.95
C PRO A 548 -0.35 11.81 -5.19
N SER A 549 -0.85 12.79 -5.95
CA SER A 549 -2.26 12.90 -6.30
C SER A 549 -2.68 11.71 -7.14
N GLN A 550 -3.52 10.86 -6.58
CA GLN A 550 -4.02 9.66 -7.24
C GLN A 550 -5.52 9.57 -6.95
N PRO A 551 -6.39 10.01 -7.88
CA PRO A 551 -7.82 10.17 -7.63
C PRO A 551 -8.48 8.92 -7.05
N ILE A 552 -8.04 7.72 -7.46
CA ILE A 552 -8.57 6.45 -6.96
C ILE A 552 -8.22 6.17 -5.50
N TYR A 553 -7.01 6.51 -5.03
CA TYR A 553 -6.64 6.38 -3.62
C TYR A 553 -7.35 7.43 -2.77
N ALA A 554 -7.47 8.66 -3.26
CA ALA A 554 -8.26 9.71 -2.62
C ALA A 554 -9.74 9.30 -2.49
N LEU A 555 -10.34 8.77 -3.56
CA LEU A 555 -11.71 8.26 -3.56
C LEU A 555 -11.91 7.16 -2.51
N ALA A 556 -11.03 6.15 -2.52
CA ALA A 556 -11.09 5.02 -1.62
C ALA A 556 -10.98 5.44 -0.14
N ALA A 557 -10.00 6.30 0.18
CA ALA A 557 -9.79 6.79 1.53
C ALA A 557 -10.94 7.68 2.01
N ASN A 558 -11.40 8.62 1.18
CA ASN A 558 -12.53 9.50 1.54
C ASN A 558 -13.81 8.73 1.78
N TYR A 559 -14.15 7.77 0.91
CA TYR A 559 -15.34 6.95 1.08
C TYR A 559 -15.31 6.21 2.43
N TYR A 560 -14.16 5.65 2.79
CA TYR A 560 -13.98 4.93 4.05
C TYR A 560 -14.07 5.86 5.27
N LEU A 561 -13.40 7.02 5.24
CA LEU A 561 -13.43 8.01 6.31
C LEU A 561 -14.83 8.62 6.51
N GLN A 562 -15.53 8.92 5.41
CA GLN A 562 -16.88 9.49 5.45
C GLN A 562 -17.91 8.51 6.02
N THR A 563 -17.79 7.22 5.67
CA THR A 563 -18.72 6.19 6.14
C THR A 563 -18.44 5.80 7.60
N ASN A 564 -17.25 6.10 8.14
CA ASN A 564 -16.81 5.71 9.48
C ASN A 564 -16.21 6.90 10.23
N GLU A 565 -17.05 7.76 10.82
CA GLU A 565 -16.59 8.97 11.55
C GLU A 565 -15.61 8.64 12.69
N ASP A 566 -15.83 7.55 13.43
CA ASP A 566 -14.94 7.09 14.50
C ASP A 566 -13.52 6.79 13.98
N VAL A 567 -13.41 6.32 12.74
CA VAL A 567 -12.12 6.08 12.08
C VAL A 567 -11.46 7.41 11.76
N LEU A 568 -12.20 8.40 11.24
CA LEU A 568 -11.65 9.73 10.98
C LEU A 568 -11.15 10.38 12.27
N ILE A 569 -11.93 10.33 13.36
CA ILE A 569 -11.51 10.81 14.68
C ILE A 569 -10.22 10.09 15.14
N SER A 570 -10.17 8.77 15.00
CA SER A 570 -8.98 7.98 15.35
C SER A 570 -7.76 8.37 14.49
N CYS A 571 -7.98 8.69 13.22
CA CYS A 571 -6.93 9.16 12.31
C CYS A 571 -6.41 10.54 12.71
N ILE A 572 -7.30 11.47 13.06
CA ILE A 572 -6.93 12.81 13.54
C ILE A 572 -6.12 12.68 14.84
N ASN A 573 -6.56 11.86 15.79
CA ASN A 573 -5.85 11.66 17.05
C ASN A 573 -4.46 11.03 16.83
N SER A 574 -4.35 10.07 15.90
CA SER A 574 -3.06 9.47 15.52
C SER A 574 -2.14 10.49 14.86
N LEU A 575 -2.68 11.32 13.97
CA LEU A 575 -1.94 12.42 13.34
C LEU A 575 -1.44 13.41 14.40
N THR A 576 -2.31 13.82 15.33
CA THR A 576 -1.96 14.71 16.44
C THR A 576 -0.79 14.16 17.26
N ALA A 577 -0.81 12.86 17.57
CA ALA A 577 0.27 12.20 18.30
C ALA A 577 1.60 12.20 17.52
N VAL A 578 1.56 11.94 16.20
CA VAL A 578 2.74 11.96 15.33
C VAL A 578 3.32 13.38 15.20
N LEU A 579 2.48 14.38 14.96
CA LEU A 579 2.91 15.77 14.82
C LEU A 579 3.45 16.36 16.13
N SER A 580 2.91 15.95 17.28
CA SER A 580 3.40 16.36 18.60
C SER A 580 4.83 15.89 18.90
N GLN A 581 5.32 14.84 18.21
CA GLN A 581 6.69 14.36 18.33
C GLN A 581 7.67 15.12 17.40
N GLY A 582 7.15 15.72 16.32
CA GLY A 582 7.92 16.46 15.33
C GLY A 582 8.08 17.95 15.68
N ASP A 583 8.59 18.71 14.70
CA ASP A 583 8.78 20.17 14.78
C ASP A 583 7.68 20.89 13.97
N VAL A 584 6.43 20.67 14.37
CA VAL A 584 5.25 21.23 13.70
C VAL A 584 4.79 22.45 14.45
N GLY A 585 4.74 23.60 13.78
CA GLY A 585 4.28 24.84 14.39
C GLY A 585 2.76 24.88 14.57
N PRO A 586 2.23 25.76 15.44
CA PRO A 586 0.79 26.00 15.53
C PRO A 586 0.16 26.42 14.19
N GLY A 587 0.90 27.14 13.34
CA GLY A 587 0.46 27.50 11.98
C GLY A 587 0.16 26.28 11.12
N ASP A 588 1.14 25.38 11.00
CA ASP A 588 1.02 24.13 10.22
C ASP A 588 -0.13 23.26 10.71
N ALA A 589 -0.30 23.13 12.03
CA ALA A 589 -1.41 22.39 12.62
C ALA A 589 -2.77 23.00 12.24
N GLY A 590 -2.87 24.33 12.20
CA GLY A 590 -4.05 25.04 11.72
C GLY A 590 -4.35 24.77 10.24
N GLU A 591 -3.32 24.81 9.39
CA GLU A 591 -3.45 24.51 7.96
C GLU A 591 -3.88 23.06 7.72
N ILE A 592 -3.33 22.09 8.46
CA ILE A 592 -3.79 20.69 8.42
C ILE A 592 -5.26 20.58 8.85
N ALA A 593 -5.64 21.20 9.96
CA ALA A 593 -7.03 21.19 10.46
C ALA A 593 -8.00 21.79 9.45
N SER A 594 -7.64 22.90 8.80
CA SER A 594 -8.48 23.53 7.78
C SER A 594 -8.71 22.61 6.55
N ARG A 595 -7.70 21.87 6.09
CA ARG A 595 -7.87 20.88 5.00
C ARG A 595 -8.85 19.78 5.37
N ILE A 596 -8.79 19.29 6.61
CA ILE A 596 -9.76 18.29 7.12
C ILE A 596 -11.17 18.88 7.13
N ILE A 597 -11.35 20.10 7.65
CA ILE A 597 -12.65 20.77 7.71
C ILE A 597 -13.23 20.96 6.29
N LEU A 598 -12.43 21.50 5.36
CA LEU A 598 -12.85 21.73 3.98
C LEU A 598 -13.21 20.41 3.29
N LEU A 599 -12.40 19.37 3.46
CA LEU A 599 -12.66 18.04 2.90
C LEU A 599 -13.95 17.42 3.47
N CYS A 600 -14.18 17.53 4.78
CA CYS A 600 -15.44 17.09 5.39
C CYS A 600 -16.65 17.86 4.84
N ALA A 601 -16.53 19.18 4.64
CA ALA A 601 -17.58 19.98 4.05
C ALA A 601 -17.90 19.51 2.62
N MET A 602 -16.88 19.38 1.77
CA MET A 602 -17.01 18.94 0.38
C MET A 602 -17.65 17.55 0.28
N ASN A 603 -17.16 16.58 1.06
CA ASN A 603 -17.70 15.23 1.10
C ASN A 603 -19.17 15.20 1.57
N LYS A 604 -19.50 16.00 2.59
CA LYS A 604 -20.89 16.12 3.06
C LYS A 604 -21.80 16.72 1.99
N THR A 605 -21.38 17.81 1.35
CA THR A 605 -22.17 18.45 0.28
C THR A 605 -22.42 17.47 -0.86
N ALA A 606 -21.40 16.75 -1.32
CA ALA A 606 -21.52 15.76 -2.38
C ALA A 606 -22.48 14.61 -1.99
N ALA A 607 -22.42 14.13 -0.74
CA ALA A 607 -23.32 13.09 -0.25
C ALA A 607 -24.78 13.56 -0.15
N ASP A 608 -25.02 14.76 0.41
CA ASP A 608 -26.35 15.34 0.53
C ASP A 608 -26.98 15.56 -0.87
N MET A 609 -26.18 16.02 -1.85
CA MET A 609 -26.61 16.12 -3.26
C MET A 609 -26.95 14.77 -3.88
N LYS A 610 -26.15 13.73 -3.61
CA LYS A 610 -26.40 12.38 -4.12
C LYS A 610 -27.70 11.80 -3.56
N THR A 611 -27.94 11.94 -2.25
CA THR A 611 -29.18 11.48 -1.61
C THR A 611 -30.42 12.21 -2.13
N ALA A 612 -30.32 13.50 -2.44
CA ALA A 612 -31.41 14.26 -3.06
C ALA A 612 -31.75 13.81 -4.49
N LYS A 613 -30.78 13.24 -5.24
CA LYS A 613 -31.02 12.65 -6.58
C LYS A 613 -31.60 11.23 -6.50
N GLU A 614 -31.20 10.45 -5.50
CA GLU A 614 -31.62 9.04 -5.31
C GLU A 614 -33.07 8.90 -4.80
N THR A 615 -33.75 10.00 -4.45
CA THR A 615 -35.14 9.99 -3.94
C THR A 615 -36.21 9.74 -5.03
N SER A 616 -35.80 9.51 -6.28
CA SER A 616 -36.66 9.02 -7.37
C SER A 616 -36.18 7.65 -7.89
N ALA A 617 -36.91 6.59 -7.52
CA ALA A 617 -36.98 5.26 -8.13
C ALA A 617 -36.01 4.10 -7.75
N ASP A 618 -34.83 4.28 -7.14
CA ASP A 618 -33.85 3.17 -6.99
C ASP A 618 -33.47 2.76 -5.54
N LEU A 619 -34.46 2.55 -4.67
CA LEU A 619 -34.24 2.16 -3.26
C LEU A 619 -33.80 0.69 -3.02
N ILE A 620 -33.45 -0.08 -4.07
CA ILE A 620 -33.13 -1.52 -3.94
C ILE A 620 -31.69 -1.85 -4.40
N GLY A 621 -30.89 -0.85 -4.82
CA GLY A 621 -29.51 -1.05 -5.26
C GLY A 621 -28.46 -1.08 -4.13
N VAL A 622 -27.41 -1.90 -4.29
CA VAL A 622 -26.19 -1.82 -3.46
C VAL A 622 -25.49 -0.48 -3.73
N LYS A 623 -25.18 0.29 -2.69
CA LYS A 623 -24.47 1.57 -2.83
C LYS A 623 -23.03 1.33 -3.29
N HIS A 624 -22.76 1.61 -4.56
CA HIS A 624 -21.42 1.51 -5.15
C HIS A 624 -20.57 2.76 -4.84
N ILE A 625 -19.27 2.55 -4.60
CA ILE A 625 -18.29 3.64 -4.53
C ILE A 625 -18.15 4.26 -5.93
N SER A 626 -18.35 5.57 -6.03
CA SER A 626 -18.27 6.35 -7.27
C SER A 626 -17.53 7.66 -7.02
N PHE A 627 -16.88 8.21 -8.06
CA PHE A 627 -16.36 9.57 -7.97
C PHE A 627 -17.49 10.57 -7.66
N PRO A 628 -17.20 11.64 -6.90
CA PRO A 628 -18.19 12.65 -6.56
C PRO A 628 -18.55 13.50 -7.79
N ASP A 629 -19.81 13.93 -7.86
CA ASP A 629 -20.25 14.93 -8.83
C ASP A 629 -19.63 16.31 -8.52
N PRO A 630 -19.50 17.21 -9.51
CA PRO A 630 -19.11 18.59 -9.25
C PRO A 630 -20.14 19.28 -8.33
N VAL A 631 -19.62 20.08 -7.39
CA VAL A 631 -20.39 20.73 -6.33
C VAL A 631 -20.55 22.23 -6.65
N PRO A 632 -21.80 22.75 -6.72
CA PRO A 632 -22.03 24.18 -6.81
C PRO A 632 -21.48 24.94 -5.60
N VAL A 633 -20.85 26.10 -5.84
CA VAL A 633 -20.31 26.99 -4.77
C VAL A 633 -21.39 27.31 -3.73
N ILE A 634 -22.64 27.52 -4.19
CA ILE A 634 -23.78 27.78 -3.32
C ILE A 634 -24.01 26.66 -2.30
N LYS A 635 -23.94 25.39 -2.72
CA LYS A 635 -24.16 24.21 -1.86
C LYS A 635 -23.00 23.98 -0.91
N PHE A 636 -21.78 24.24 -1.37
CA PHE A 636 -20.60 24.18 -0.51
C PHE A 636 -20.68 25.22 0.61
N LEU A 637 -21.02 26.47 0.31
CA LEU A 637 -21.17 27.55 1.31
C LEU A 637 -22.31 27.27 2.29
N GLU A 638 -23.44 26.76 1.81
CA GLU A 638 -24.56 26.34 2.66
C GLU A 638 -24.14 25.26 3.67
N THR A 639 -23.34 24.28 3.22
CA THR A 639 -22.82 23.22 4.10
C THR A 639 -21.81 23.77 5.11
N LEU A 640 -20.89 24.62 4.65
CA LEU A 640 -19.80 25.15 5.46
C LEU A 640 -20.31 26.06 6.59
N THR A 641 -21.37 26.84 6.34
CA THR A 641 -21.91 27.85 7.27
C THR A 641 -23.19 27.42 7.99
N GLY A 642 -23.97 26.49 7.40
CA GLY A 642 -25.32 26.15 7.84
C GLY A 642 -26.34 27.28 7.63
N ILE A 643 -26.08 28.18 6.68
CA ILE A 643 -26.92 29.34 6.31
C ILE A 643 -27.13 29.35 4.80
N SER A 644 -28.30 29.80 4.34
CA SER A 644 -28.54 30.04 2.91
C SER A 644 -27.48 30.98 2.33
N ALA A 645 -26.85 30.56 1.23
CA ALA A 645 -25.76 31.34 0.62
C ALA A 645 -26.20 32.74 0.16
N HIS A 646 -27.49 32.93 -0.17
CA HIS A 646 -28.03 34.24 -0.53
C HIS A 646 -28.07 35.22 0.65
N GLU A 647 -28.19 34.71 1.87
CA GLU A 647 -28.23 35.48 3.13
C GLU A 647 -26.82 35.77 3.70
N LEU A 648 -25.77 35.17 3.12
CA LEU A 648 -24.42 35.33 3.64
C LEU A 648 -23.88 36.75 3.41
N PRO A 649 -23.18 37.33 4.40
CA PRO A 649 -22.56 38.65 4.28
C PRO A 649 -21.25 38.57 3.49
N LEU A 650 -21.34 38.39 2.17
CA LEU A 650 -20.21 38.15 1.24
C LEU A 650 -19.30 39.38 0.99
N GLY A 651 -19.18 40.30 1.95
CA GLY A 651 -18.25 41.44 1.83
C GLY A 651 -18.68 42.50 0.79
N SER A 652 -17.72 42.96 -0.01
CA SER A 652 -17.88 44.08 -0.96
C SER A 652 -18.30 43.68 -2.37
N ILE A 653 -18.51 42.38 -2.63
CA ILE A 653 -18.91 41.89 -3.96
C ILE A 653 -20.18 42.59 -4.47
N ASP A 654 -20.17 43.02 -5.73
CA ASP A 654 -21.36 43.61 -6.34
C ASP A 654 -22.40 42.54 -6.74
N ALA A 655 -23.60 43.01 -7.12
CA ALA A 655 -24.73 42.13 -7.41
C ALA A 655 -24.49 41.20 -8.61
N ASN A 656 -23.79 41.66 -9.66
CA ASN A 656 -23.55 40.88 -10.88
C ASN A 656 -22.49 39.81 -10.63
N HIS A 657 -21.38 40.19 -9.99
CA HIS A 657 -20.33 39.28 -9.57
C HIS A 657 -20.84 38.24 -8.55
N LYS A 658 -21.68 38.66 -7.59
CA LYS A 658 -22.33 37.74 -6.64
C LYS A 658 -23.18 36.71 -7.35
N ARG A 659 -24.00 37.14 -8.34
CA ARG A 659 -24.80 36.23 -9.16
C ARG A 659 -23.93 35.25 -9.91
N LYS A 660 -22.93 35.74 -10.65
CA LYS A 660 -21.98 34.91 -11.42
C LYS A 660 -21.30 33.87 -10.53
N LEU A 661 -20.79 34.26 -9.36
CA LEU A 661 -20.11 33.34 -8.44
C LEU A 661 -21.05 32.26 -7.87
N LEU A 662 -22.25 32.64 -7.41
CA LEU A 662 -23.16 31.71 -6.73
C LEU A 662 -23.93 30.80 -7.69
N GLU A 663 -24.35 31.33 -8.84
CA GLU A 663 -25.18 30.59 -9.80
C GLU A 663 -24.37 29.77 -10.80
N HIS A 664 -23.17 30.24 -11.20
CA HIS A 664 -22.34 29.57 -12.21
C HIS A 664 -21.13 28.85 -11.60
N GLY A 665 -20.75 29.16 -10.36
CA GLY A 665 -19.56 28.60 -9.73
C GLY A 665 -19.69 27.12 -9.41
N MET A 666 -18.79 26.30 -9.95
CA MET A 666 -18.69 24.86 -9.72
C MET A 666 -17.31 24.48 -9.18
N MET A 667 -17.27 23.57 -8.21
CA MET A 667 -16.05 23.02 -7.61
C MET A 667 -15.97 21.52 -7.88
N PHE A 668 -14.80 21.01 -8.22
CA PHE A 668 -14.57 19.56 -8.29
C PHE A 668 -13.19 19.23 -7.73
N TRP A 669 -13.20 18.70 -6.51
CA TRP A 669 -12.00 18.19 -5.85
C TRP A 669 -12.39 17.25 -4.71
N ASN A 670 -11.51 16.31 -4.38
CA ASN A 670 -11.67 15.42 -3.23
C ASN A 670 -10.38 15.21 -2.44
N HIS A 671 -9.28 15.87 -2.79
CA HIS A 671 -8.03 15.77 -2.05
C HIS A 671 -7.14 16.99 -2.26
N PHE A 672 -6.11 17.11 -1.44
CA PHE A 672 -5.12 18.18 -1.43
C PHE A 672 -3.74 17.69 -1.84
N MET A 673 -2.95 18.59 -2.43
CA MET A 673 -1.53 18.42 -2.71
C MET A 673 -0.79 19.71 -2.37
N HIS A 674 0.47 19.56 -1.93
CA HIS A 674 1.36 20.70 -1.75
C HIS A 674 1.86 21.20 -3.11
N PHE A 675 1.69 22.49 -3.36
CA PHE A 675 2.10 23.15 -4.59
C PHE A 675 3.33 24.01 -4.33
N SER A 676 4.43 23.70 -5.02
CA SER A 676 5.72 24.36 -4.80
C SER A 676 5.80 25.73 -5.48
N GLU A 677 4.96 25.97 -6.48
CA GLU A 677 4.93 27.19 -7.28
C GLU A 677 3.77 28.11 -6.87
N ARG A 678 3.63 29.23 -7.57
CA ARG A 678 2.47 30.12 -7.38
C ARG A 678 1.32 29.64 -8.26
N PRO A 679 0.08 29.54 -7.73
CA PRO A 679 -1.07 29.17 -8.55
C PRO A 679 -1.31 30.15 -9.70
N THR A 680 -1.58 29.60 -10.88
CA THR A 680 -2.06 30.26 -12.11
C THR A 680 -3.40 29.65 -12.55
N THR A 681 -4.14 30.32 -13.42
CA THR A 681 -5.38 29.74 -14.00
C THR A 681 -5.16 28.44 -14.74
N GLU A 682 -4.03 28.29 -15.44
CA GLU A 682 -3.60 27.03 -16.05
C GLU A 682 -3.45 25.91 -15.01
N SER A 683 -2.65 26.14 -13.94
CA SER A 683 -2.48 25.14 -12.87
C SER A 683 -3.79 24.82 -12.15
N MET A 684 -4.69 25.80 -12.01
CA MET A 684 -6.01 25.61 -11.41
C MET A 684 -6.95 24.81 -12.31
N LEU A 685 -6.85 24.96 -13.63
CA LEU A 685 -7.55 24.13 -14.60
C LEU A 685 -7.04 22.68 -14.55
N GLU A 686 -5.73 22.47 -14.43
CA GLU A 686 -5.17 21.14 -14.19
C GLU A 686 -5.65 20.52 -12.87
N CYS A 687 -5.80 21.34 -11.82
CA CYS A 687 -6.40 20.89 -10.57
C CYS A 687 -7.83 20.40 -10.77
N LEU A 688 -8.63 21.11 -11.58
CA LEU A 688 -9.97 20.67 -11.97
C LEU A 688 -9.91 19.37 -12.80
N HIS A 689 -8.97 19.24 -13.73
CA HIS A 689 -8.74 18.00 -14.47
C HIS A 689 -8.43 16.84 -13.53
N ARG A 690 -7.77 17.05 -12.40
CA ARG A 690 -7.38 15.95 -11.50
C ARG A 690 -8.36 15.72 -10.34
N GLY A 691 -9.27 16.66 -10.07
CA GLY A 691 -10.10 16.65 -8.86
C GLY A 691 -9.28 17.01 -7.61
N LEU A 692 -8.42 18.02 -7.72
CA LEU A 692 -7.42 18.40 -6.73
C LEU A 692 -7.65 19.82 -6.17
N ALA A 693 -7.33 20.01 -4.90
CA ALA A 693 -7.19 21.31 -4.24
C ALA A 693 -5.73 21.55 -3.84
N LEU A 694 -5.33 22.82 -3.72
CA LEU A 694 -3.93 23.18 -3.47
C LEU A 694 -3.71 23.64 -2.04
N GLN A 695 -2.68 23.09 -1.41
CA GLN A 695 -1.97 23.70 -0.30
C GLN A 695 -0.80 24.49 -0.89
N CYS A 696 -0.76 25.80 -0.69
CA CYS A 696 0.29 26.64 -1.25
C CYS A 696 1.63 26.40 -0.55
N ARG A 697 2.72 26.83 -1.22
CA ARG A 697 4.06 26.87 -0.66
C ARG A 697 4.12 27.73 0.61
N SER A 698 5.11 27.45 1.47
CA SER A 698 5.37 28.26 2.65
C SER A 698 5.61 29.73 2.29
N ASN A 699 5.09 30.64 3.10
CA ASN A 699 5.15 32.10 2.89
C ASN A 699 4.46 32.58 1.59
N GLN A 700 3.53 31.80 1.03
CA GLN A 700 2.62 32.30 -0.01
C GLN A 700 1.87 33.54 0.52
N GLU A 701 1.79 34.57 -0.32
CA GLU A 701 1.11 35.81 0.08
C GLU A 701 -0.41 35.59 0.07
N ALA A 702 -1.08 36.18 1.07
CA ALA A 702 -2.53 36.23 1.25
C ALA A 702 -3.27 34.90 1.52
N PHE A 703 -2.92 33.80 0.85
CA PHE A 703 -3.63 32.53 0.94
C PHE A 703 -2.71 31.36 1.24
N ASP A 704 -3.15 30.49 2.15
CA ASP A 704 -2.48 29.25 2.50
C ASP A 704 -2.99 28.10 1.60
N GLN A 705 -4.25 28.16 1.16
CA GLN A 705 -4.87 27.17 0.27
C GLN A 705 -5.67 27.82 -0.85
N VAL A 706 -5.79 27.12 -1.98
CA VAL A 706 -6.56 27.53 -3.15
C VAL A 706 -7.43 26.37 -3.63
N LEU A 707 -8.73 26.62 -3.75
CA LEU A 707 -9.71 25.68 -4.34
C LEU A 707 -10.17 26.25 -5.68
N THR A 708 -10.04 25.49 -6.75
CA THR A 708 -10.50 25.92 -8.07
C THR A 708 -12.02 26.07 -8.09
N ILE A 709 -12.49 27.18 -8.67
CA ILE A 709 -13.88 27.40 -9.05
C ILE A 709 -13.92 27.58 -10.57
N TYR A 710 -14.74 26.79 -11.25
CA TYR A 710 -15.04 27.00 -12.66
C TYR A 710 -16.39 27.71 -12.78
N LEU A 711 -16.44 28.83 -13.50
CA LEU A 711 -17.65 29.59 -13.76
C LEU A 711 -18.36 29.01 -14.99
N LYS A 712 -19.20 27.99 -14.77
CA LYS A 712 -19.89 27.27 -15.85
C LYS A 712 -21.11 28.05 -16.33
N ASP A 713 -21.06 28.52 -17.59
CA ASP A 713 -22.27 28.91 -18.30
C ASP A 713 -23.11 27.65 -18.63
N GLN A 714 -24.44 27.79 -18.57
CA GLN A 714 -25.38 26.70 -18.86
C GLN A 714 -25.34 26.29 -20.33
N PHE A 715 -24.93 27.20 -21.22
CA PHE A 715 -24.93 26.97 -22.68
C PHE A 715 -23.56 26.58 -23.25
N GLU A 716 -22.49 26.70 -22.46
CA GLU A 716 -21.13 26.34 -22.87
C GLU A 716 -20.68 25.02 -22.24
N ASP A 717 -20.30 24.07 -23.10
CA ASP A 717 -19.78 22.77 -22.66
C ASP A 717 -18.25 22.66 -22.79
N GLU A 718 -17.63 23.45 -23.69
CA GLU A 718 -16.18 23.51 -23.82
C GLU A 718 -15.53 24.17 -22.60
N LEU A 719 -14.35 23.67 -22.24
CA LEU A 719 -13.54 24.21 -21.17
C LEU A 719 -12.69 25.37 -21.68
N ASP A 720 -12.82 26.50 -21.02
CA ASP A 720 -11.96 27.67 -21.23
C ASP A 720 -11.31 28.07 -19.90
N GLU A 721 -9.99 28.25 -19.95
CA GLU A 721 -9.20 28.80 -18.85
C GLU A 721 -9.73 30.19 -18.39
N ALA A 722 -10.33 30.98 -19.29
CA ALA A 722 -10.95 32.26 -18.95
C ALA A 722 -12.11 32.14 -17.95
N ASN A 723 -12.73 30.96 -17.84
CA ASN A 723 -13.80 30.67 -16.89
C ASN A 723 -13.28 30.17 -15.52
N VAL A 724 -11.96 30.07 -15.34
CA VAL A 724 -11.34 29.65 -14.09
C VAL A 724 -11.18 30.84 -13.13
N THR A 725 -11.64 30.63 -11.89
CA THR A 725 -11.39 31.49 -10.72
C THR A 725 -11.13 30.61 -9.50
N PHE A 726 -11.14 31.16 -8.29
CA PHE A 726 -10.79 30.41 -7.10
C PHE A 726 -11.49 30.84 -5.80
N CYS A 727 -11.44 29.93 -4.83
CA CYS A 727 -11.64 30.19 -3.42
C CYS A 727 -10.30 30.13 -2.69
N GLY A 728 -9.81 31.27 -2.20
CA GLY A 728 -8.58 31.37 -1.42
C GLY A 728 -8.88 31.30 0.07
N ILE A 729 -8.12 30.49 0.81
CA ILE A 729 -8.27 30.32 2.25
C ILE A 729 -7.03 30.85 2.95
N GLN A 730 -7.25 31.68 3.97
CA GLN A 730 -6.23 32.11 4.90
C GLN A 730 -6.53 31.57 6.29
N VAL A 731 -5.57 30.90 6.90
CA VAL A 731 -5.71 30.21 8.18
C VAL A 731 -4.82 30.85 9.22
N LYS A 732 -5.42 31.21 10.36
CA LYS A 732 -4.70 31.68 11.54
C LYS A 732 -5.10 30.84 12.75
N ASN A 733 -4.11 30.17 13.33
CA ASN A 733 -4.25 29.39 14.55
C ASN A 733 -3.63 30.13 15.75
N ARG A 734 -4.25 31.25 16.15
CA ARG A 734 -3.81 32.08 17.28
C ARG A 734 -5.00 32.64 18.07
N LYS A 735 -4.84 32.75 19.40
CA LYS A 735 -5.90 33.25 20.31
C LYS A 735 -6.27 34.71 20.08
N TYR A 736 -5.30 35.53 19.66
CA TYR A 736 -5.50 36.94 19.35
C TYR A 736 -5.02 37.22 17.94
N ASP A 737 -5.96 37.57 17.07
CA ASP A 737 -5.69 37.87 15.67
C ASP A 737 -5.80 39.37 15.40
N SER A 738 -4.69 40.09 15.60
CA SER A 738 -4.62 41.53 15.35
C SER A 738 -4.72 41.89 13.86
N GLU A 739 -4.40 40.96 12.96
CA GLU A 739 -4.37 41.19 11.52
C GLU A 739 -5.74 41.04 10.86
N LEU A 740 -6.70 40.40 11.54
CA LEU A 740 -8.06 40.17 11.05
C LEU A 740 -8.75 41.46 10.57
N LYS A 741 -8.49 42.60 11.22
CA LYS A 741 -9.08 43.90 10.82
C LYS A 741 -8.62 44.37 9.45
N ASN A 742 -7.48 43.87 8.97
CA ASN A 742 -6.83 44.30 7.75
C ASN A 742 -6.75 43.17 6.71
N SER A 743 -7.39 42.01 6.96
CA SER A 743 -7.24 40.84 6.11
C SER A 743 -8.02 40.95 4.80
N GLN A 744 -9.22 41.55 4.80
CA GLN A 744 -10.04 41.67 3.58
C GLN A 744 -9.27 42.32 2.42
N GLY A 745 -8.68 43.50 2.64
CA GLY A 745 -7.88 44.20 1.63
C GLY A 745 -6.55 43.54 1.27
N LYS A 746 -6.13 42.49 1.99
CA LYS A 746 -4.94 41.68 1.68
C LYS A 746 -5.28 40.40 0.90
N MET A 747 -6.50 39.87 1.05
CA MET A 747 -6.95 38.63 0.43
C MET A 747 -7.44 38.84 -1.01
N ASN A 748 -6.58 39.30 -1.91
CA ASN A 748 -6.92 39.48 -3.32
C ASN A 748 -5.86 38.86 -4.24
N PRO A 749 -6.20 38.55 -5.51
CA PRO A 749 -5.29 37.92 -6.45
C PRO A 749 -3.99 38.72 -6.63
N GLU A 750 -4.06 40.05 -6.65
CA GLU A 750 -2.92 40.93 -6.88
C GLU A 750 -1.92 40.88 -5.72
N LYS A 751 -2.40 40.86 -4.47
CA LYS A 751 -1.57 40.68 -3.27
C LYS A 751 -1.11 39.24 -3.11
N ALA A 752 -1.91 38.27 -3.53
CA ALA A 752 -1.51 36.86 -3.57
C ALA A 752 -0.49 36.57 -4.69
N LYS A 753 -0.34 37.48 -5.66
CA LYS A 753 0.42 37.25 -6.89
C LYS A 753 -0.06 35.99 -7.61
N ILE A 754 -1.37 35.80 -7.63
CA ILE A 754 -2.07 34.76 -8.38
C ILE A 754 -2.58 35.41 -9.65
N GLU A 755 -2.11 34.94 -10.80
CA GLU A 755 -2.51 35.45 -12.10
C GLU A 755 -3.84 34.82 -12.52
N ILE A 756 -4.88 35.65 -12.61
CA ILE A 756 -6.17 35.27 -13.21
C ILE A 756 -6.20 35.79 -14.64
N LYS A 757 -6.44 34.89 -15.60
CA LYS A 757 -6.58 35.22 -17.02
C LYS A 757 -7.64 36.27 -17.28
N GLU A 758 -8.87 36.03 -16.80
CA GLU A 758 -9.95 37.01 -16.86
C GLU A 758 -10.00 37.83 -15.57
N LYS A 759 -9.41 39.03 -15.60
CA LYS A 759 -9.23 39.91 -14.43
C LYS A 759 -10.54 40.38 -13.80
N THR A 760 -11.64 40.34 -14.54
CA THR A 760 -12.97 40.73 -14.04
C THR A 760 -13.69 39.60 -13.31
N ASN A 761 -13.18 38.36 -13.34
CA ASN A 761 -13.88 37.26 -12.67
C ASN A 761 -13.99 37.47 -11.15
N PRO A 762 -15.17 37.12 -10.56
CA PRO A 762 -15.33 37.13 -9.12
C PRO A 762 -14.51 36.02 -8.49
N TYR A 763 -14.10 36.20 -7.23
CA TYR A 763 -13.37 35.20 -6.47
C TYR A 763 -13.84 35.18 -5.01
N LEU A 764 -13.59 34.05 -4.34
CA LEU A 764 -14.01 33.82 -2.96
C LEU A 764 -12.81 33.84 -2.01
N SER A 765 -12.95 34.48 -0.86
CA SER A 765 -11.92 34.63 0.17
C SER A 765 -12.44 34.17 1.52
N LEU A 766 -11.89 33.10 2.09
CA LEU A 766 -12.32 32.56 3.38
C LEU A 766 -11.21 32.73 4.43
N TYR A 767 -11.53 33.38 5.54
CA TYR A 767 -10.59 33.60 6.64
C TYR A 767 -10.94 32.73 7.83
N PHE A 768 -10.06 31.78 8.17
CA PHE A 768 -10.25 30.85 9.28
C PHE A 768 -9.42 31.32 10.48
N THR A 769 -10.07 31.68 11.58
CA THR A 769 -9.41 32.05 12.83
C THR A 769 -9.76 31.03 13.93
N LEU A 770 -8.99 29.94 13.97
CA LEU A 770 -9.38 28.68 14.63
C LEU A 770 -9.37 28.75 16.17
N GLN A 771 -8.70 29.73 16.76
CA GLN A 771 -8.63 29.93 18.21
C GLN A 771 -9.24 31.25 18.69
N ASN A 772 -9.78 32.08 17.79
CA ASN A 772 -10.36 33.36 18.15
C ASN A 772 -11.88 33.26 18.31
N THR A 773 -12.47 34.12 19.13
CA THR A 773 -13.92 34.14 19.36
C THR A 773 -14.60 35.26 18.56
N PRO A 774 -15.89 35.10 18.19
CA PRO A 774 -16.62 36.17 17.54
C PRO A 774 -16.70 37.42 18.43
N PRO A 775 -16.84 38.63 17.85
CA PRO A 775 -17.06 39.85 18.62
C PRO A 775 -18.27 39.71 19.59
N LYS A 776 -18.17 40.30 20.79
CA LYS A 776 -19.25 40.27 21.79
C LYS A 776 -20.56 40.83 21.20
N LYS A 777 -21.65 40.08 21.37
CA LYS A 777 -22.98 40.37 20.82
C LYS A 777 -23.52 41.71 21.34
N LYS A 778 -23.92 42.60 20.43
CA LYS A 778 -24.79 43.76 20.72
C LYS A 778 -26.26 43.32 20.61
N GLU A 779 -27.20 44.10 21.15
CA GLU A 779 -28.63 43.90 20.91
C GLU A 779 -28.92 43.93 19.39
N ASN A 780 -29.77 43.02 18.88
CA ASN A 780 -30.12 42.78 17.46
C ASN A 780 -29.12 41.99 16.57
N TYR A 781 -28.14 41.29 17.14
CA TYR A 781 -27.16 40.50 16.38
C TYR A 781 -27.77 39.23 15.72
N LYS A 782 -27.69 39.09 14.38
CA LYS A 782 -28.12 37.89 13.65
C LYS A 782 -26.96 36.89 13.55
N ARG A 783 -27.28 35.59 13.41
CA ARG A 783 -26.25 34.53 13.27
C ARG A 783 -25.31 34.78 12.09
N GLN A 784 -25.85 35.33 11.00
CA GLN A 784 -25.13 35.70 9.77
C GLN A 784 -23.97 36.67 10.05
N ASP A 785 -24.14 37.58 11.02
CA ASP A 785 -23.15 38.62 11.34
C ASP A 785 -21.82 38.04 11.83
N ASN A 786 -21.82 36.81 12.37
CA ASN A 786 -20.60 36.09 12.76
C ASN A 786 -19.70 35.73 11.59
N TYR A 787 -20.20 35.76 10.35
CA TYR A 787 -19.42 35.44 9.16
C TYR A 787 -18.96 36.68 8.38
N LYS A 788 -19.30 37.87 8.86
CA LYS A 788 -18.92 39.12 8.20
C LYS A 788 -17.45 39.42 8.47
N LEU A 789 -16.64 39.38 7.42
CA LEU A 789 -15.24 39.80 7.50
C LEU A 789 -15.17 41.33 7.68
N PRO A 790 -14.37 41.86 8.65
CA PRO A 790 -14.23 43.30 8.83
C PRO A 790 -13.68 43.97 7.57
N SER A 791 -14.34 45.03 7.14
CA SER A 791 -13.96 45.77 5.94
C SER A 791 -12.84 46.76 6.22
N ASN A 792 -11.77 46.72 5.42
CA ASN A 792 -10.69 47.70 5.46
C ASN A 792 -10.09 47.90 4.07
N GLY A 793 -9.84 49.16 3.70
CA GLY A 793 -9.37 49.59 2.39
C GLY A 793 -10.50 49.86 1.40
N PRO A 794 -10.16 50.22 0.15
CA PRO A 794 -11.15 50.40 -0.91
C PRO A 794 -11.84 49.05 -1.23
N PRO A 795 -13.14 49.06 -1.55
CA PRO A 795 -13.87 47.84 -1.86
C PRO A 795 -13.37 47.22 -3.18
N ASP A 796 -13.11 45.91 -3.16
CA ASP A 796 -13.01 45.12 -4.39
C ASP A 796 -14.38 44.51 -4.69
N TYR A 797 -15.01 44.96 -5.77
CA TYR A 797 -16.34 44.53 -6.18
C TYR A 797 -16.38 43.11 -6.74
N ARG A 798 -15.22 42.47 -6.99
CA ARG A 798 -15.10 41.06 -7.40
C ARG A 798 -15.06 40.11 -6.21
N GLN A 799 -14.71 40.61 -5.02
CA GLN A 799 -14.36 39.78 -3.86
C GLN A 799 -15.59 39.41 -3.02
N ALA A 800 -15.94 38.12 -3.02
CA ALA A 800 -16.76 37.55 -1.96
C ALA A 800 -15.88 37.17 -0.76
N SER A 801 -16.24 37.57 0.46
CA SER A 801 -15.41 37.26 1.65
C SER A 801 -16.21 36.81 2.87
N LEU A 802 -15.69 35.84 3.62
CA LEU A 802 -16.26 35.34 4.88
C LEU A 802 -15.18 35.09 5.94
N VAL A 803 -15.57 35.13 7.22
CA VAL A 803 -14.72 34.76 8.36
C VAL A 803 -15.35 33.64 9.20
N PHE A 804 -14.51 32.76 9.76
CA PHE A 804 -14.91 31.65 10.61
C PHE A 804 -14.16 31.72 11.95
N TYR A 805 -14.91 31.94 13.04
CA TYR A 805 -14.38 32.09 14.40
C TYR A 805 -14.47 30.78 15.18
N GLY A 806 -13.33 30.13 15.37
CA GLY A 806 -13.22 28.87 16.08
C GLY A 806 -13.84 27.68 15.34
N LEU A 807 -13.82 26.50 15.96
CA LEU A 807 -14.43 25.30 15.38
C LEU A 807 -15.97 25.32 15.43
N ASP A 808 -16.57 26.20 16.24
CA ASP A 808 -18.01 26.27 16.40
C ASP A 808 -18.76 26.95 15.25
N SER A 809 -18.06 27.70 14.40
CA SER A 809 -18.63 28.19 13.14
C SER A 809 -18.90 27.07 12.13
N PHE A 810 -18.33 25.88 12.29
CA PHE A 810 -18.54 24.74 11.40
C PHE A 810 -19.61 23.81 11.97
N HIS A 811 -20.87 24.15 11.76
CA HIS A 811 -22.02 23.46 12.37
C HIS A 811 -22.25 22.04 11.86
N PHE A 812 -21.75 21.73 10.67
CA PHE A 812 -21.87 20.41 10.08
C PHE A 812 -20.92 19.37 10.72
N LEU A 813 -19.93 19.81 11.49
CA LEU A 813 -19.01 18.92 12.21
C LEU A 813 -19.66 18.38 13.48
N SER A 814 -19.51 17.08 13.72
CA SER A 814 -19.97 16.45 14.95
C SER A 814 -19.15 16.94 16.16
N PRO A 815 -19.70 16.81 17.40
CA PRO A 815 -18.95 17.13 18.61
C PRO A 815 -17.63 16.35 18.73
N GLY A 816 -17.62 15.07 18.31
CA GLY A 816 -16.42 14.22 18.36
C GLY A 816 -15.33 14.71 17.42
N LEU A 817 -15.67 15.09 16.18
CA LEU A 817 -14.73 15.67 15.23
C LEU A 817 -14.19 17.02 15.71
N LYS A 818 -15.05 17.88 16.27
CA LYS A 818 -14.61 19.17 16.83
C LYS A 818 -13.60 18.97 17.95
N GLU A 819 -13.80 18.01 18.84
CA GLU A 819 -12.86 17.72 19.92
C GLU A 819 -11.52 17.19 19.39
N ALA A 820 -11.53 16.28 18.41
CA ALA A 820 -10.31 15.78 17.78
C ALA A 820 -9.53 16.90 17.06
N LEU A 821 -10.22 17.76 16.32
CA LEU A 821 -9.62 18.92 15.65
C LEU A 821 -9.08 19.94 16.66
N LYS A 822 -9.76 20.13 17.80
CA LYS A 822 -9.28 21.00 18.87
C LYS A 822 -7.95 20.52 19.42
N GLN A 823 -7.81 19.22 19.66
CA GLN A 823 -6.54 18.63 20.10
C GLN A 823 -5.43 18.79 19.06
N LEU A 824 -5.77 18.68 17.76
CA LEU A 824 -4.82 18.91 16.66
C LEU A 824 -4.31 20.36 16.62
N ILE A 825 -5.20 21.36 16.72
CA ILE A 825 -4.79 22.78 16.64
C ILE A 825 -4.10 23.27 17.92
N ASP A 826 -4.28 22.59 19.04
CA ASP A 826 -3.67 22.89 20.34
C ASP A 826 -2.34 22.15 20.58
N ILE A 827 -1.75 21.51 19.55
CA ILE A 827 -0.45 20.83 19.66
C ILE A 827 0.61 21.77 20.24
N ARG A 828 1.40 21.22 21.17
CA ARG A 828 2.56 21.88 21.77
C ARG A 828 3.79 21.00 21.61
N THR A 829 4.78 21.48 20.89
CA THR A 829 6.02 20.75 20.58
C THR A 829 7.18 21.10 21.52
N ASP A 830 7.00 22.10 22.40
CA ASP A 830 8.05 22.61 23.28
C ASP A 830 8.50 21.59 24.35
N LEU A 831 9.74 21.72 24.82
CA LEU A 831 10.31 20.74 25.76
C LEU A 831 9.53 20.67 27.08
N VAL A 832 8.91 21.77 27.53
CA VAL A 832 8.10 21.80 28.75
C VAL A 832 6.85 20.94 28.58
N SER A 833 6.15 21.08 27.46
CA SER A 833 4.94 20.31 27.16
C SER A 833 5.21 18.80 27.12
N ARG A 834 6.40 18.37 26.68
CA ARG A 834 6.80 16.95 26.64
C ARG A 834 6.89 16.28 28.01
N HIS A 835 7.20 17.02 29.07
CA HIS A 835 7.19 16.49 30.44
C HIS A 835 5.77 16.45 31.05
N GLY A 836 4.78 17.06 30.38
CA GLY A 836 3.39 17.06 30.80
C GLY A 836 3.21 17.65 32.20
N LYS A 837 2.61 16.87 33.12
CA LYS A 837 2.43 17.26 34.54
C LYS A 837 3.49 16.70 35.48
N ARG A 838 4.58 16.12 34.97
CA ARG A 838 5.64 15.52 35.81
C ARG A 838 6.49 16.62 36.41
N LYS A 839 6.26 16.93 37.70
CA LYS A 839 6.95 17.99 38.43
C LYS A 839 8.48 17.96 38.26
N GLN A 840 9.12 16.82 38.50
CA GLN A 840 10.58 16.68 38.31
C GLN A 840 11.06 17.00 36.89
N GLY A 841 10.27 16.65 35.87
CA GLY A 841 10.60 16.96 34.48
C GLY A 841 10.41 18.43 34.14
N LEU A 842 9.36 19.05 34.69
CA LEU A 842 9.11 20.49 34.57
C LEU A 842 10.22 21.29 35.27
N ASP A 843 10.59 20.90 36.49
CA ASP A 843 11.68 21.50 37.26
C ASP A 843 13.00 21.40 36.46
N TYR A 844 13.33 20.19 35.96
CA TYR A 844 14.52 19.93 35.14
C TYR A 844 14.61 20.79 33.88
N VAL A 845 13.50 20.96 33.15
CA VAL A 845 13.49 21.80 31.94
C VAL A 845 13.52 23.29 32.28
N THR A 846 12.94 23.67 33.42
CA THR A 846 12.93 25.07 33.87
C THR A 846 14.34 25.56 34.17
N ASP A 847 15.22 24.68 34.65
CA ASP A 847 16.64 24.99 34.89
C ASP A 847 17.42 25.36 33.61
N PHE A 848 16.94 24.95 32.41
CA PHE A 848 17.57 25.32 31.14
C PHE A 848 17.18 26.71 30.65
N PHE A 849 16.13 27.32 31.21
CA PHE A 849 15.67 28.63 30.75
C PHE A 849 16.42 29.78 31.43
N LEU A 850 16.60 30.87 30.69
CA LEU A 850 17.06 32.14 31.27
C LEU A 850 16.14 32.52 32.45
N ARG A 851 16.70 33.09 33.52
CA ARG A 851 15.94 33.49 34.72
C ARG A 851 14.69 34.33 34.40
N SER A 852 14.79 35.22 33.42
CA SER A 852 13.67 36.05 32.93
C SER A 852 12.50 35.25 32.35
N THR A 853 12.78 34.04 31.86
CA THR A 853 11.81 33.12 31.23
C THR A 853 11.29 32.10 32.25
N ALA A 854 12.15 31.61 33.14
CA ALA A 854 11.77 30.73 34.26
C ALA A 854 10.74 31.38 35.21
N CYS A 855 10.87 32.68 35.49
CA CYS A 855 9.88 33.42 36.30
C CYS A 855 8.48 33.55 35.67
N ARG A 856 8.29 33.22 34.39
CA ARG A 856 6.98 33.24 33.71
C ARG A 856 6.31 31.86 33.63
N LEU A 857 7.05 30.80 33.99
CA LEU A 857 6.59 29.41 33.94
C LEU A 857 6.16 28.89 35.33
N ASN A 858 6.71 29.48 36.40
CA ASN A 858 6.19 29.41 37.77
C ASN A 858 5.03 30.39 37.95
#